data_AF-A0A968Z435-F1
#
_entry.id   AF-A0A968Z435-F1
#
_cell.length_a   1.000
_cell.length_b   1.000
_cell.length_c   1.000
_cell.angle_alpha   90.00
_cell.angle_beta   90.00
_cell.angle_gamma   90.00
#
_symmetry.space_group_name_H-M   'P 1'
#
loop_
_entity.id
_entity.type
_entity.pdbx_description
1 polymer ?
#
loop_
_entity_poly.entity_id
_entity_poly.type
_entity_poly.pdbx_seq_one_letter_code
_entity_poly.pdbx_strand_id
1 'polypeptide(L)'
;MDNSVPSILRRTVSSNAYEQLCSLWKQIATGRRKESIFLTEEALFAANISLLERGYRKRFCLLFSPQFRALLVGTLRTEDLSYQIEITWDSRAIADFINRLAEEIGQQAEVKRLRDRVPKILSERFVNNPKLQEHFTLKLFEILLPETSGEQEISSPSVSICQPVEEALYQQIEQEKLLNQVIAQIHQSLEASVILETAIREVRNYLQVDRLVIYEFRNEISINRDLKQTSQGWGRITYESRASDNIPSILNLIAEDDCFTYIPRYKEKYRRGLVVAVENVETHYSSSFCLAELLAKHDVKAKLVAPIVVEEKLWGLLIAHQCFSDRQWFESEKSFLRQIGEHLAVAIYQAQLYAQVQKQKESFEQRVIERTQELRDTLLAAQAATQSKSEFLGNMSHELRTPLTSVIGLSGTLLHWFDKGSKLPLEKQQHYLQMIQDSGKKLLELINELLDFSQLEAGKILLNIKEFSLQNLSREILKFIEGEAKNQQINLEFDFRVEKKRDRFFADPDRVQQILFHLLKNAIKFTPAQGTVILRVWRENYQAIFQVEDTGIGISENQLPLLFEKFQQLEKSLQRTYGGTGLGLALTKQLVELHQGTIEVESIVGQGSIFTVRLPNQSHRQLKTIPASKVKASLSLENKSIVLIERDEEIATLICELLTAANYQVVWLIDGNTAIGQIDLLRPSLTIVDRNISEVYHISKTLKQMPSTKSIKILLVSDQITSLDWRLLSQQGIDDYLIRPIQPHLLLKRVNTLLVGDRSSDNSKID
;
A
#
# COMPACT_ATOMS: atom_id res chain seq x y z
N MET A 1 -3.08 26.85 0.39
CA MET A 1 -2.71 28.12 1.02
C MET A 1 -2.75 27.88 2.51
N ASP A 2 -1.62 28.04 3.19
CA ASP A 2 -1.49 27.84 4.64
C ASP A 2 -2.38 28.85 5.39
N ASN A 3 -3.47 28.36 6.00
CA ASN A 3 -4.25 29.15 6.96
C ASN A 3 -3.51 29.13 8.31
N SER A 4 -2.33 29.75 8.37
CA SER A 4 -1.72 30.12 9.64
C SER A 4 -2.33 31.45 10.08
N VAL A 5 -3.19 31.41 11.10
CA VAL A 5 -3.55 32.60 11.91
C VAL A 5 -2.25 33.35 12.21
N PRO A 6 -2.16 34.68 12.01
CA PRO A 6 -0.93 35.41 12.29
C PRO A 6 -0.52 35.10 13.74
N SER A 7 0.68 34.56 13.90
CA SER A 7 1.19 34.06 15.19
C SER A 7 1.36 35.17 16.23
N ILE A 8 1.14 36.42 15.83
CA ILE A 8 1.27 37.65 16.59
C ILE A 8 0.09 38.58 16.25
N LEU A 9 -0.75 38.92 17.23
CA LEU A 9 -1.81 39.92 17.14
C LEU A 9 -1.34 41.22 17.80
N ARG A 10 -1.42 42.36 17.09
CA ARG A 10 -1.09 43.69 17.66
C ARG A 10 -2.27 44.62 17.55
N ARG A 11 -2.62 45.29 18.65
CA ARG A 11 -3.74 46.25 18.69
C ARG A 11 -3.55 47.30 19.79
N THR A 12 -4.19 48.44 19.66
CA THR A 12 -4.30 49.43 20.74
C THR A 12 -5.62 49.23 21.46
N VAL A 13 -5.59 49.12 22.80
CA VAL A 13 -6.77 48.85 23.64
C VAL A 13 -6.82 49.80 24.84
N SER A 14 -8.01 50.03 25.39
CA SER A 14 -8.18 50.80 26.62
C SER A 14 -7.56 50.06 27.82
N SER A 15 -7.30 50.79 28.91
CA SER A 15 -6.82 50.17 30.17
C SER A 15 -7.80 49.11 30.70
N ASN A 16 -9.11 49.35 30.57
CA ASN A 16 -10.15 48.39 30.98
C ASN A 16 -10.07 47.10 30.15
N ALA A 17 -9.97 47.22 28.82
CA ALA A 17 -9.82 46.06 27.94
C ALA A 17 -8.51 45.29 28.21
N TYR A 18 -7.42 45.98 28.57
CA TYR A 18 -6.18 45.32 28.98
C TYR A 18 -6.35 44.47 30.25
N GLU A 19 -7.03 45.01 31.27
CA GLU A 19 -7.31 44.27 32.52
C GLU A 19 -8.24 43.08 32.29
N GLN A 20 -9.26 43.24 31.42
CA GLN A 20 -10.13 42.13 31.00
C GLN A 20 -9.35 41.02 30.29
N LEU A 21 -8.39 41.38 29.41
CA LEU A 21 -7.51 40.40 28.77
C LEU A 21 -6.63 39.67 29.80
N CYS A 22 -6.01 40.38 30.74
CA CYS A 22 -5.22 39.71 31.78
C CYS A 22 -6.07 38.83 32.72
N SER A 23 -7.33 39.21 32.98
CA SER A 23 -8.30 38.38 33.70
C SER A 23 -8.62 37.09 32.93
N LEU A 24 -8.76 37.15 31.61
CA LEU A 24 -8.96 35.97 30.76
C LEU A 24 -7.80 34.98 30.86
N TRP A 25 -6.55 35.46 30.85
CA TRP A 25 -5.36 34.59 31.04
C TRP A 25 -5.39 33.91 32.41
N LYS A 26 -5.78 34.65 33.46
CA LYS A 26 -5.89 34.13 34.82
C LYS A 26 -6.99 33.08 34.95
N GLN A 27 -8.14 33.26 34.30
CA GLN A 27 -9.23 32.28 34.28
C GLN A 27 -8.82 30.95 33.66
N ILE A 28 -8.05 30.97 32.57
CA ILE A 28 -7.53 29.75 31.95
C ILE A 28 -6.48 29.08 32.83
N ALA A 29 -5.69 29.87 33.57
CA ALA A 29 -4.70 29.35 34.51
C ALA A 29 -5.32 28.66 35.74
N THR A 30 -6.40 29.21 36.30
CA THR A 30 -6.99 28.74 37.58
C THR A 30 -7.77 27.44 37.46
N GLY A 31 -8.13 27.01 36.24
CA GLY A 31 -8.93 25.82 36.00
C GLY A 31 -8.29 24.48 36.39
N ARG A 32 -6.95 24.37 36.57
CA ARG A 32 -6.28 23.08 36.84
C ARG A 32 -5.02 23.21 37.71
N ARG A 33 -5.15 22.87 38.99
CA ARG A 33 -4.08 22.90 40.01
C ARG A 33 -3.10 21.72 39.84
N LYS A 34 -1.95 21.93 39.18
CA LYS A 34 -0.61 21.44 39.64
C LYS A 34 0.56 21.74 38.70
N GLU A 35 0.35 22.08 37.42
CA GLU A 35 1.46 22.30 36.46
C GLU A 35 1.39 23.58 35.60
N SER A 36 0.32 24.38 35.73
CA SER A 36 0.19 25.66 35.05
C SER A 36 0.95 26.77 35.79
N ILE A 37 1.81 27.48 35.07
CA ILE A 37 2.49 28.68 35.55
C ILE A 37 1.78 29.88 34.91
N PHE A 38 1.32 30.80 35.74
CA PHE A 38 0.81 32.10 35.32
C PHE A 38 1.66 33.17 35.97
N LEU A 39 2.28 34.00 35.15
CA LEU A 39 3.20 35.04 35.61
C LEU A 39 2.77 36.39 35.04
N THR A 40 2.71 37.37 35.93
CA THR A 40 2.42 38.77 35.61
C THR A 40 3.56 39.64 36.12
N GLU A 41 3.64 40.86 35.61
CA GLU A 41 4.63 41.80 36.12
C GLU A 41 4.41 42.10 37.61
N GLU A 42 3.16 42.23 38.05
CA GLU A 42 2.80 42.50 39.46
C GLU A 42 3.29 41.40 40.41
N ALA A 43 3.19 40.13 40.00
CA ALA A 43 3.68 38.99 40.78
C ALA A 43 5.21 39.01 40.96
N LEU A 44 5.94 39.48 39.95
CA LEU A 44 7.40 39.63 40.02
C LEU A 44 7.81 40.86 40.85
N PHE A 45 7.06 41.96 40.74
CA PHE A 45 7.32 43.22 41.45
C PHE A 45 6.98 43.17 42.94
N ALA A 46 5.99 42.37 43.35
CA ALA A 46 5.69 42.13 44.77
C ALA A 46 6.87 41.53 45.56
N ALA A 47 7.87 40.96 44.86
CA ALA A 47 9.06 40.34 45.45
C ALA A 47 10.33 41.22 45.40
N ASN A 48 10.34 42.38 44.74
CA ASN A 48 11.47 43.33 44.80
C ASN A 48 11.09 44.72 44.23
N ILE A 49 11.10 45.75 45.09
CA ILE A 49 10.64 47.12 44.79
C ILE A 49 11.60 47.90 43.85
N SER A 50 12.85 47.45 43.64
CA SER A 50 13.89 48.21 42.92
C SER A 50 13.79 48.30 41.38
N LEU A 51 12.87 47.59 40.71
CA LEU A 51 12.78 47.62 39.24
C LEU A 51 11.90 48.75 38.68
N LEU A 52 11.03 49.35 39.50
CA LEU A 52 10.26 50.55 39.11
C LEU A 52 11.17 51.75 38.81
N GLU A 53 12.34 51.83 39.45
CA GLU A 53 13.34 52.89 39.22
C GLU A 53 14.09 52.74 37.88
N ARG A 54 14.04 51.58 37.22
CA ARG A 54 14.69 51.32 35.91
C ARG A 54 13.79 51.54 34.69
N GLY A 55 12.58 52.08 34.88
CA GLY A 55 11.72 52.50 33.76
C GLY A 55 11.11 51.34 32.96
N TYR A 56 10.80 50.21 33.60
CA TYR A 56 10.11 49.09 32.95
C TYR A 56 8.66 49.47 32.63
N ARG A 57 8.41 50.01 31.43
CA ARG A 57 7.08 50.48 30.98
C ARG A 57 6.21 49.41 30.32
N LYS A 58 6.63 48.14 30.35
CA LYS A 58 5.93 47.03 29.70
C LYS A 58 5.23 46.15 30.74
N ARG A 59 3.91 46.03 30.64
CA ARG A 59 3.10 45.07 31.39
C ARG A 59 2.99 43.77 30.61
N PHE A 60 2.89 42.61 31.26
CA PHE A 60 2.75 41.36 30.54
C PHE A 60 1.99 40.29 31.33
N CYS A 61 1.29 39.43 30.60
CA CYS A 61 0.58 38.27 31.14
C CYS A 61 1.08 37.03 30.39
N LEU A 62 1.88 36.20 31.08
CA LEU A 62 2.44 34.95 30.55
C LEU A 62 1.68 33.77 31.13
N LEU A 63 1.09 32.95 30.26
CA LEU A 63 0.45 31.70 30.62
C LEU A 63 1.21 30.53 30.01
N PHE A 64 1.65 29.62 30.88
CA PHE A 64 2.38 28.42 30.49
C PHE A 64 1.79 27.18 31.14
N SER A 65 1.14 26.33 30.36
CA SER A 65 0.58 25.06 30.83
C SER A 65 0.86 23.91 29.85
N PRO A 66 0.69 22.64 30.28
CA PRO A 66 0.86 21.47 29.40
C PRO A 66 -0.13 21.42 28.22
N GLN A 67 -1.20 22.19 28.23
CA GLN A 67 -2.25 22.17 27.20
C GLN A 67 -2.44 23.52 26.49
N PHE A 68 -1.86 24.60 27.03
CA PHE A 68 -2.03 25.94 26.50
C PHE A 68 -0.86 26.87 26.86
N ARG A 69 -0.33 27.59 25.87
CA ARG A 69 0.76 28.57 25.99
C ARG A 69 0.37 29.86 25.25
N ALA A 70 0.47 30.99 25.93
CA ALA A 70 0.18 32.30 25.37
C ALA A 70 0.92 33.41 26.13
N LEU A 71 1.35 34.44 25.41
CA LEU A 71 1.99 35.63 25.95
C LEU A 71 1.26 36.88 25.48
N LEU A 72 0.93 37.77 26.42
CA LEU A 72 0.43 39.11 26.19
C LEU A 72 1.47 40.11 26.70
N VAL A 73 1.89 41.06 25.87
CA VAL A 73 2.76 42.18 26.25
C VAL A 73 2.02 43.48 25.94
N GLY A 74 1.88 44.37 26.93
CA GLY A 74 1.28 45.69 26.79
C GLY A 74 2.30 46.79 27.01
N THR A 75 2.41 47.72 26.07
CA THR A 75 3.20 48.95 26.25
C THR A 75 2.26 50.12 26.44
N LEU A 76 2.37 50.82 27.58
CA LEU A 76 1.53 51.98 27.86
C LEU A 76 1.91 53.15 26.94
N ARG A 77 0.93 53.70 26.24
CA ARG A 77 1.05 54.95 25.49
C ARG A 77 0.66 56.09 26.42
N THR A 78 1.60 57.00 26.69
CA THR A 78 1.39 58.12 27.62
C THR A 78 0.52 59.24 27.04
N GLU A 79 0.21 59.19 25.74
CA GLU A 79 -0.58 60.21 25.03
C GLU A 79 -2.09 60.07 25.29
N ASP A 80 -2.60 58.84 25.35
CA ASP A 80 -4.03 58.52 25.40
C ASP A 80 -4.38 57.53 26.53
N LEU A 81 -3.42 57.20 27.41
CA LEU A 81 -3.55 56.21 28.49
C LEU A 81 -4.00 54.83 27.98
N SER A 82 -3.75 54.52 26.70
CA SER A 82 -4.06 53.24 26.06
C SER A 82 -2.86 52.29 26.10
N TYR A 83 -3.12 51.00 25.92
CA TYR A 83 -2.08 49.97 25.80
C TYR A 83 -1.96 49.51 24.36
N GLN A 84 -0.75 49.60 23.81
CA GLN A 84 -0.40 48.85 22.61
C GLN A 84 -0.05 47.42 23.02
N ILE A 85 -0.96 46.49 22.71
CA ILE A 85 -0.82 45.07 23.06
C ILE A 85 -0.22 44.27 21.90
N GLU A 86 0.54 43.25 22.27
CA GLU A 86 1.07 42.20 21.41
C GLU A 86 0.77 40.84 22.05
N ILE A 87 0.02 40.00 21.35
CA ILE A 87 -0.36 38.66 21.80
C ILE A 87 0.28 37.63 20.88
N THR A 88 0.96 36.62 21.42
CA THR A 88 1.55 35.53 20.64
C THR A 88 1.33 34.16 21.27
N TRP A 89 1.26 33.16 20.39
CA TRP A 89 1.20 31.74 20.72
C TRP A 89 2.46 31.00 20.23
N ASP A 90 3.40 31.70 19.59
CA ASP A 90 4.60 31.08 19.04
C ASP A 90 5.58 30.68 20.14
N SER A 91 6.01 29.42 20.13
CA SER A 91 6.87 28.88 21.18
C SER A 91 8.29 29.48 21.15
N ARG A 92 8.78 29.93 19.98
CA ARG A 92 10.09 30.61 19.88
C ARG A 92 10.00 32.03 20.43
N ALA A 93 8.98 32.80 20.04
CA ALA A 93 8.75 34.15 20.57
C ALA A 93 8.57 34.17 22.09
N ILE A 94 7.84 33.19 22.65
CA ILE A 94 7.69 33.02 24.10
C ILE A 94 9.02 32.67 24.78
N ALA A 95 9.81 31.76 24.19
CA ALA A 95 11.13 31.40 24.72
C ALA A 95 12.10 32.58 24.72
N ASP A 96 12.13 33.37 23.64
CA ASP A 96 12.96 34.57 23.53
C ASP A 96 12.57 35.63 24.56
N PHE A 97 11.26 35.79 24.82
CA PHE A 97 10.77 36.67 25.86
C PHE A 97 11.21 36.22 27.26
N ILE A 98 11.09 34.93 27.58
CA ILE A 98 11.53 34.37 28.87
C ILE A 98 13.04 34.54 29.07
N ASN A 99 13.85 34.33 28.02
CA ASN A 99 15.30 34.52 28.08
C ASN A 99 15.66 35.99 28.36
N ARG A 100 15.05 36.94 27.65
CA ARG A 100 15.23 38.38 27.91
C ARG A 100 14.82 38.76 29.34
N LEU A 101 13.67 38.27 29.79
CA LEU A 101 13.20 38.53 31.15
C LEU A 101 14.14 37.96 32.22
N ALA A 102 14.75 36.79 31.95
CA ALA A 102 15.75 36.20 32.83
C ALA A 102 17.09 36.96 32.85
N GLU A 103 17.46 37.61 31.76
CA GLU A 103 18.62 38.51 31.70
C GLU A 103 18.35 39.83 32.44
N GLU A 104 17.14 40.37 32.35
CA GLU A 104 16.75 41.65 32.95
C GLU A 104 16.52 41.57 34.48
N ILE A 105 15.95 40.47 34.98
CA ILE A 105 15.46 40.31 36.38
C ILE A 105 16.33 39.33 37.20
N GLY A 106 17.44 38.86 36.64
CA GLY A 106 18.28 37.75 37.11
C GLY A 106 18.37 37.54 38.63
N GLN A 107 17.83 36.40 39.08
CA GLN A 107 17.97 35.66 40.37
C GLN A 107 16.65 35.24 41.04
N GLN A 108 15.46 35.61 40.55
CA GLN A 108 14.21 35.08 41.11
C GLN A 108 13.98 33.60 40.79
N ALA A 109 13.54 32.83 41.80
CA ALA A 109 13.37 31.38 41.73
C ALA A 109 12.35 30.95 40.65
N GLU A 110 11.31 31.74 40.41
CA GLU A 110 10.26 31.45 39.43
C GLU A 110 10.76 31.67 37.99
N VAL A 111 11.51 32.75 37.76
CA VAL A 111 12.12 33.06 36.45
C VAL A 111 13.22 32.03 36.12
N LYS A 112 14.00 31.60 37.11
CA LYS A 112 15.01 30.54 36.92
C LYS A 112 14.36 29.19 36.55
N ARG A 113 13.27 28.81 37.24
CA ARG A 113 12.48 27.60 36.91
C ARG A 113 11.90 27.65 35.49
N LEU A 114 11.48 28.84 35.02
CA LEU A 114 11.00 29.02 33.65
C LEU A 114 12.13 28.92 32.63
N ARG A 115 13.29 29.54 32.91
CA ARG A 115 14.49 29.46 32.05
C ARG A 115 14.98 28.02 31.87
N ASP A 116 15.03 27.24 32.95
CA ASP A 116 15.46 25.83 32.89
C ASP A 116 14.52 24.96 32.02
N ARG A 117 13.27 25.40 31.80
CA ARG A 117 12.28 24.74 30.94
C ARG A 117 12.34 25.18 29.47
N VAL A 118 13.03 26.27 29.13
CA VAL A 118 13.13 26.81 27.75
C VAL A 118 13.68 25.78 26.74
N PRO A 119 14.74 24.99 27.04
CA PRO A 119 15.22 23.98 26.09
C PRO A 119 14.16 22.92 25.75
N LYS A 120 13.33 22.56 26.73
CA LYS A 120 12.21 21.61 26.55
C LYS A 120 11.06 22.23 25.75
N ILE A 121 10.80 23.52 25.93
CA ILE A 121 9.80 24.29 25.17
C ILE A 121 10.15 24.32 23.67
N LEU A 122 11.43 24.48 23.35
CA LEU A 122 11.93 24.58 21.98
C LEU A 122 12.10 23.23 21.28
N SER A 123 12.29 22.13 22.02
CA SER A 123 12.46 20.78 21.46
C SER A 123 11.15 20.04 21.20
N GLU A 124 10.08 20.34 21.95
CA GLU A 124 8.76 19.76 21.77
C GLU A 124 7.97 20.49 20.67
N ARG A 125 7.47 19.74 19.67
CA ARG A 125 6.48 20.25 18.69
C ARG A 125 5.14 20.44 19.40
N PHE A 126 4.99 21.56 20.09
CA PHE A 126 3.82 21.85 20.92
C PHE A 126 2.75 22.60 20.12
N VAL A 127 1.51 22.14 20.25
CA VAL A 127 0.32 22.79 19.69
C VAL A 127 -0.68 22.98 20.82
N ASN A 128 -1.26 24.18 20.93
CA ASN A 128 -2.30 24.47 21.91
C ASN A 128 -3.50 23.52 21.71
N ASN A 129 -4.15 23.15 22.82
CA ASN A 129 -5.36 22.32 22.74
C ASN A 129 -6.43 23.05 21.91
N PRO A 130 -6.97 22.44 20.84
CA PRO A 130 -7.89 23.10 19.91
C PRO A 130 -9.14 23.68 20.59
N LYS A 131 -9.75 22.95 21.55
CA LYS A 131 -10.96 23.39 22.25
C LYS A 131 -10.70 24.57 23.18
N LEU A 132 -9.54 24.58 23.84
CA LEU A 132 -9.14 25.71 24.70
C LEU A 132 -8.78 26.93 23.85
N GLN A 133 -8.11 26.71 22.72
CA GLN A 133 -7.79 27.77 21.79
C GLN A 133 -9.04 28.39 21.18
N GLU A 134 -10.02 27.59 20.76
CA GLU A 134 -11.31 28.07 20.27
C GLU A 134 -12.05 28.91 21.32
N HIS A 135 -12.22 28.40 22.54
CA HIS A 135 -12.88 29.13 23.63
C HIS A 135 -12.17 30.45 23.96
N PHE A 136 -10.84 30.43 23.98
CA PHE A 136 -10.03 31.60 24.25
C PHE A 136 -10.13 32.63 23.12
N THR A 137 -10.08 32.20 21.87
CA THR A 137 -10.19 33.07 20.70
C THR A 137 -11.55 33.77 20.68
N LEU A 138 -12.65 33.08 21.00
CA LEU A 138 -13.98 33.69 21.06
C LEU A 138 -14.06 34.80 22.12
N LYS A 139 -13.63 34.53 23.36
CA LYS A 139 -13.60 35.55 24.43
C LYS A 139 -12.66 36.71 24.13
N LEU A 140 -11.53 36.43 23.47
CA LEU A 140 -10.59 37.45 23.04
C LEU A 140 -11.21 38.37 21.99
N PHE A 141 -12.04 37.85 21.08
CA PHE A 141 -12.81 38.68 20.15
C PHE A 141 -13.86 39.55 20.86
N GLU A 142 -14.60 38.99 21.82
CA GLU A 142 -15.57 39.73 22.64
C GLU A 142 -14.94 40.94 23.34
N ILE A 143 -13.77 40.76 23.96
CA ILE A 143 -13.06 41.84 24.68
C ILE A 143 -12.46 42.88 23.73
N LEU A 144 -12.10 42.47 22.50
CA LEU A 144 -11.46 43.36 21.51
C LEU A 144 -12.48 44.03 20.57
N LEU A 145 -13.77 43.73 20.65
CA LEU A 145 -14.78 44.51 19.94
C LEU A 145 -14.82 45.95 20.51
N PRO A 146 -14.89 46.99 19.67
CA PRO A 146 -14.95 48.36 20.15
C PRO A 146 -16.20 48.56 21.02
N GLU A 147 -16.01 48.90 22.30
CA GLU A 147 -17.10 49.39 23.14
C GLU A 147 -17.66 50.66 22.50
N THR A 148 -18.93 50.65 22.10
CA THR A 148 -19.71 51.87 21.90
C THR A 148 -19.75 52.60 23.24
N SER A 149 -18.90 53.62 23.37
CA SER A 149 -18.80 54.44 24.57
C SER A 149 -20.15 55.07 24.90
N GLY A 150 -20.55 54.87 26.15
CA GLY A 150 -21.86 55.12 26.68
C GLY A 150 -22.27 56.59 26.79
N GLU A 151 -23.58 56.71 26.95
CA GLU A 151 -24.34 57.83 27.48
C GLU A 151 -23.58 58.59 28.58
N GLN A 152 -23.26 59.86 28.30
CA GLN A 152 -23.07 60.86 29.34
C GLN A 152 -24.17 61.91 29.17
N GLU A 153 -25.13 61.86 30.10
CA GLU A 153 -26.02 62.98 30.39
C GLU A 153 -25.18 64.22 30.71
N ILE A 154 -25.19 65.20 29.81
CA ILE A 154 -24.86 66.59 30.13
C ILE A 154 -26.10 67.42 29.86
N SER A 155 -26.63 67.98 30.94
CA SER A 155 -27.82 68.81 30.99
C SER A 155 -27.62 70.21 30.38
N SER A 156 -28.49 70.52 29.40
CA SER A 156 -29.07 71.84 29.02
C SER A 156 -28.26 72.82 28.15
N PRO A 157 -28.90 73.74 27.38
CA PRO A 157 -30.26 73.76 26.81
C PRO A 157 -30.34 74.08 25.29
N SER A 158 -31.49 73.72 24.69
CA SER A 158 -32.13 74.26 23.47
C SER A 158 -31.36 74.28 22.14
N VAL A 159 -31.79 73.46 21.17
CA VAL A 159 -32.35 73.89 19.86
C VAL A 159 -33.04 72.69 19.21
N SER A 160 -34.36 72.77 19.04
CA SER A 160 -35.20 71.77 18.35
C SER A 160 -34.99 71.81 16.82
N ILE A 161 -34.00 71.08 16.29
CA ILE A 161 -33.88 70.77 14.85
C ILE A 161 -33.15 69.41 14.66
N CYS A 162 -33.68 68.26 15.08
CA CYS A 162 -33.05 66.95 14.76
C CYS A 162 -33.95 65.70 14.75
N GLN A 163 -35.27 65.78 14.96
CA GLN A 163 -36.13 64.59 14.99
C GLN A 163 -36.14 63.74 13.69
N PRO A 164 -36.09 64.31 12.47
CA PRO A 164 -36.15 63.51 11.24
C PRO A 164 -34.87 62.68 10.97
N VAL A 165 -33.72 63.13 11.47
CA VAL A 165 -32.42 62.48 11.22
C VAL A 165 -32.20 61.32 12.19
N GLU A 166 -32.58 61.51 13.46
CA GLU A 166 -32.55 60.44 14.46
C GLU A 166 -33.52 59.32 14.09
N GLU A 167 -34.76 59.64 13.70
CA GLU A 167 -35.74 58.64 13.27
C GLU A 167 -35.26 57.83 12.05
N ALA A 168 -34.65 58.49 11.05
CA ALA A 168 -34.08 57.80 9.89
C ALA A 168 -32.89 56.89 10.26
N LEU A 169 -32.03 57.33 11.18
CA LEU A 169 -30.90 56.55 11.67
C LEU A 169 -31.35 55.32 12.48
N TYR A 170 -32.36 55.48 13.35
CA TYR A 170 -32.96 54.37 14.09
C TYR A 170 -33.63 53.35 13.16
N GLN A 171 -34.34 53.82 12.13
CA GLN A 171 -34.91 52.93 11.10
C GLN A 171 -33.83 52.14 10.36
N GLN A 172 -32.70 52.77 10.03
CA GLN A 172 -31.59 52.09 9.36
C GLN A 172 -30.90 51.04 10.25
N ILE A 173 -30.72 51.34 11.54
CA ILE A 173 -30.15 50.40 12.52
C ILE A 173 -31.07 49.19 12.73
N GLU A 174 -32.38 49.42 12.88
CA GLU A 174 -33.35 48.32 13.02
C GLU A 174 -33.40 47.46 11.75
N GLN A 175 -33.28 48.07 10.57
CA GLN A 175 -33.19 47.35 9.30
C GLN A 175 -31.95 46.43 9.22
N GLU A 176 -30.78 46.94 9.64
CA GLU A 176 -29.54 46.15 9.66
C GLU A 176 -29.56 45.03 10.70
N LYS A 177 -30.14 45.24 11.88
CA LYS A 177 -30.32 44.18 12.89
C LYS A 177 -31.17 43.04 12.35
N LEU A 178 -32.28 43.38 11.71
CA LEU A 178 -33.23 42.38 11.19
C LEU A 178 -32.63 41.61 10.02
N LEU A 179 -31.87 42.28 9.14
CA LEU A 179 -31.06 41.64 8.12
C LEU A 179 -30.05 40.65 8.73
N ASN A 180 -29.27 41.07 9.74
CA ASN A 180 -28.30 40.20 10.40
C ASN A 180 -28.95 38.99 11.07
N GLN A 181 -30.16 39.15 11.60
CA GLN A 181 -30.93 38.05 12.17
C GLN A 181 -31.33 37.01 11.12
N VAL A 182 -31.83 37.47 9.96
CA VAL A 182 -32.18 36.58 8.84
C VAL A 182 -30.93 35.87 8.31
N ILE A 183 -29.82 36.60 8.15
CA ILE A 183 -28.52 36.00 7.74
C ILE A 183 -28.07 34.95 8.76
N ALA A 184 -28.16 35.24 10.06
CA ALA A 184 -27.77 34.29 11.10
C ALA A 184 -28.61 33.00 11.02
N GLN A 185 -29.92 33.12 10.77
CA GLN A 185 -30.80 31.95 10.60
C GLN A 185 -30.48 31.16 9.32
N ILE A 186 -30.13 31.83 8.23
CA ILE A 186 -29.67 31.20 6.99
C ILE A 186 -28.41 30.35 7.24
N HIS A 187 -27.47 30.83 8.06
CA HIS A 187 -26.21 30.14 8.34
C HIS A 187 -26.27 29.13 9.51
N GLN A 188 -27.43 28.90 10.14
CA GLN A 188 -27.56 27.93 11.25
C GLN A 188 -27.51 26.47 10.79
N SER A 189 -27.85 26.19 9.53
CA SER A 189 -27.81 24.85 8.95
C SER A 189 -26.65 24.72 7.96
N LEU A 190 -26.13 23.50 7.83
CA LEU A 190 -25.16 23.12 6.79
C LEU A 190 -25.82 22.39 5.62
N GLU A 191 -27.14 22.19 5.69
CA GLU A 191 -27.91 21.49 4.65
C GLU A 191 -28.61 22.49 3.74
N ALA A 192 -28.30 22.46 2.44
CA ALA A 192 -28.79 23.43 1.46
C ALA A 192 -30.33 23.53 1.43
N SER A 193 -31.04 22.41 1.58
CA SER A 193 -32.52 22.35 1.64
C SER A 193 -33.07 23.21 2.79
N VAL A 194 -32.59 22.97 4.00
CA VAL A 194 -33.01 23.67 5.23
C VAL A 194 -32.65 25.15 5.17
N ILE A 195 -31.47 25.48 4.63
CA ILE A 195 -31.04 26.86 4.43
C ILE A 195 -32.03 27.60 3.53
N LEU A 196 -32.37 27.01 2.38
CA LEU A 196 -33.23 27.64 1.37
C LEU A 196 -34.65 27.80 1.88
N GLU A 197 -35.23 26.77 2.52
CA GLU A 197 -36.58 26.83 3.12
C GLU A 197 -36.68 27.89 4.23
N THR A 198 -35.67 27.95 5.10
CA THR A 198 -35.63 28.94 6.18
C THR A 198 -35.53 30.34 5.59
N ALA A 199 -34.60 30.56 4.65
CA ALA A 199 -34.41 31.85 4.00
C ALA A 199 -35.71 32.37 3.37
N ILE A 200 -36.42 31.54 2.60
CA ILE A 200 -37.62 32.01 1.92
C ILE A 200 -38.76 32.36 2.87
N ARG A 201 -38.83 31.70 4.03
CA ARG A 201 -39.84 31.98 5.04
C ARG A 201 -39.58 33.33 5.71
N GLU A 202 -38.35 33.54 6.16
CA GLU A 202 -37.97 34.74 6.92
C GLU A 202 -37.96 35.98 6.02
N VAL A 203 -37.46 35.86 4.79
CA VAL A 203 -37.47 36.95 3.80
C VAL A 203 -38.89 37.33 3.38
N ARG A 204 -39.80 36.36 3.24
CA ARG A 204 -41.22 36.63 2.96
C ARG A 204 -41.85 37.43 4.10
N ASN A 205 -41.61 37.00 5.34
CA ASN A 205 -42.14 37.66 6.53
C ASN A 205 -41.62 39.09 6.65
N TYR A 206 -40.32 39.30 6.39
CA TYR A 206 -39.68 40.62 6.42
C TYR A 206 -40.25 41.56 5.35
N LEU A 207 -40.27 41.13 4.08
CA LEU A 207 -40.79 41.96 2.98
C LEU A 207 -42.31 42.09 3.01
N GLN A 208 -43.01 41.32 3.86
CA GLN A 208 -44.47 41.25 3.89
C GLN A 208 -45.07 41.06 2.48
N VAL A 209 -44.49 40.14 1.72
CA VAL A 209 -44.93 39.79 0.36
C VAL A 209 -45.81 38.56 0.40
N ASP A 210 -46.73 38.47 -0.56
CA ASP A 210 -47.71 37.38 -0.65
C ASP A 210 -47.02 36.03 -0.86
N ARG A 211 -45.99 36.00 -1.71
CA ARG A 211 -45.26 34.79 -2.05
C ARG A 211 -43.79 35.09 -2.31
N LEU A 212 -42.91 34.21 -1.84
CA LEU A 212 -41.49 34.24 -2.16
C LEU A 212 -41.07 32.87 -2.68
N VAL A 213 -40.34 32.85 -3.80
CA VAL A 213 -39.92 31.64 -4.47
C VAL A 213 -38.45 31.67 -4.85
N ILE A 214 -37.84 30.49 -4.90
CA ILE A 214 -36.52 30.29 -5.50
C ILE A 214 -36.70 29.57 -6.83
N TYR A 215 -36.26 30.21 -7.89
CA TYR A 215 -36.18 29.64 -9.22
C TYR A 215 -34.75 29.15 -9.47
N GLU A 216 -34.53 27.85 -9.48
CA GLU A 216 -33.21 27.24 -9.68
C GLU A 216 -32.97 26.94 -11.16
N PHE A 217 -31.80 27.31 -11.69
CA PHE A 217 -31.40 26.96 -13.04
C PHE A 217 -30.69 25.61 -13.05
N ARG A 218 -31.25 24.62 -13.78
CA ARG A 218 -30.55 23.35 -14.01
C ARG A 218 -29.66 23.44 -15.24
N ASN A 219 -28.41 23.05 -15.09
CA ASN A 219 -27.52 22.75 -16.20
C ASN A 219 -27.46 21.24 -16.39
N GLU A 220 -28.38 20.66 -17.13
CA GLU A 220 -28.11 19.33 -17.69
C GLU A 220 -27.25 19.49 -18.95
N ILE A 221 -26.07 18.89 -18.92
CA ILE A 221 -25.33 18.56 -20.14
C ILE A 221 -26.02 17.31 -20.69
N SER A 222 -27.01 17.48 -21.55
CA SER A 222 -27.58 16.38 -22.30
C SER A 222 -26.52 15.90 -23.29
N ILE A 223 -25.84 14.79 -22.98
CA ILE A 223 -24.99 14.08 -23.94
C ILE A 223 -25.92 13.28 -24.86
N ASN A 224 -26.68 13.97 -25.71
CA ASN A 224 -27.26 13.35 -26.90
C ASN A 224 -26.31 13.62 -28.05
N ARG A 225 -25.75 12.53 -28.59
CA ARG A 225 -24.62 12.54 -29.53
C ARG A 225 -25.04 12.91 -30.95
N ASP A 226 -26.32 13.16 -31.20
CA ASP A 226 -26.85 13.56 -32.50
C ASP A 226 -27.88 14.68 -32.29
N LEU A 227 -27.73 15.75 -33.09
CA LEU A 227 -28.46 17.04 -33.10
C LEU A 227 -27.73 18.18 -32.37
N LYS A 228 -27.63 19.30 -33.09
CA LYS A 228 -26.88 20.51 -32.78
C LYS A 228 -27.11 20.98 -31.34
N GLN A 229 -26.01 21.34 -30.68
CA GLN A 229 -25.98 21.97 -29.35
C GLN A 229 -26.93 23.16 -29.27
N THR A 230 -28.08 22.96 -28.63
CA THR A 230 -28.80 24.00 -27.90
C THR A 230 -28.81 23.61 -26.45
N SER A 231 -27.82 24.10 -25.70
CA SER A 231 -27.79 24.06 -24.24
C SER A 231 -28.87 25.00 -23.68
N GLN A 232 -30.14 24.61 -23.81
CA GLN A 232 -31.25 25.34 -23.22
C GLN A 232 -31.43 24.84 -21.77
N GLY A 233 -30.67 25.46 -20.87
CA GLY A 233 -30.86 25.27 -19.44
C GLY A 233 -32.24 25.81 -19.04
N TRP A 234 -33.17 24.89 -18.78
CA TRP A 234 -34.46 25.17 -18.17
C TRP A 234 -34.28 25.33 -16.65
N GLY A 235 -35.20 26.07 -16.02
CA GLY A 235 -35.22 26.23 -14.58
C GLY A 235 -36.60 25.89 -14.03
N ARG A 236 -36.65 25.70 -12.72
CA ARG A 236 -37.86 25.31 -12.01
C ARG A 236 -37.92 26.02 -10.67
N ILE A 237 -39.13 26.29 -10.21
CA ILE A 237 -39.34 26.73 -8.83
C ILE A 237 -39.14 25.55 -7.89
N THR A 238 -38.07 25.60 -7.09
CA THR A 238 -37.69 24.50 -6.18
C THR A 238 -38.10 24.74 -4.74
N TYR A 239 -38.30 26.00 -4.35
CA TYR A 239 -38.76 26.38 -3.02
C TYR A 239 -39.82 27.49 -3.11
N GLU A 240 -40.83 27.42 -2.24
CA GLU A 240 -41.93 28.37 -2.18
C GLU A 240 -42.40 28.62 -0.75
N SER A 241 -42.60 29.89 -0.41
CA SER A 241 -43.19 30.35 0.86
C SER A 241 -44.38 31.24 0.54
N ARG A 242 -45.53 30.99 1.20
CA ARG A 242 -46.80 31.69 0.96
C ARG A 242 -47.31 32.36 2.23
N ALA A 243 -47.93 33.52 2.09
CA ALA A 243 -48.54 34.25 3.21
C ALA A 243 -49.84 33.64 3.72
N SER A 244 -50.58 32.97 2.83
CA SER A 244 -51.77 32.18 3.19
C SER A 244 -51.96 31.03 2.22
N ASP A 245 -52.74 30.03 2.63
CA ASP A 245 -53.08 28.89 1.78
C ASP A 245 -54.01 29.24 0.62
N ASN A 246 -54.64 30.43 0.66
CA ASN A 246 -55.49 30.95 -0.42
C ASN A 246 -54.69 31.35 -1.66
N ILE A 247 -53.37 31.49 -1.53
CA ILE A 247 -52.46 31.81 -2.64
C ILE A 247 -52.12 30.49 -3.36
N PRO A 248 -52.46 30.31 -4.65
CA PRO A 248 -52.16 29.08 -5.37
C PRO A 248 -50.67 28.75 -5.35
N SER A 249 -50.31 27.50 -5.07
CA SER A 249 -48.91 27.06 -5.11
C SER A 249 -48.38 27.01 -6.55
N ILE A 250 -47.16 27.48 -6.75
CA ILE A 250 -46.39 27.35 -8.00
C ILE A 250 -45.12 26.51 -7.80
N LEU A 251 -45.06 25.72 -6.73
CA LEU A 251 -43.96 24.81 -6.47
C LEU A 251 -43.84 23.78 -7.61
N ASN A 252 -42.61 23.48 -8.02
CA ASN A 252 -42.31 22.63 -9.17
C ASN A 252 -42.82 23.14 -10.53
N LEU A 253 -43.34 24.37 -10.61
CA LEU A 253 -43.66 24.98 -11.89
C LEU A 253 -42.38 25.04 -12.72
N ILE A 254 -42.35 24.20 -13.74
CA ILE A 254 -41.39 24.27 -14.83
C ILE A 254 -41.93 25.37 -15.73
N ALA A 255 -41.08 26.29 -16.17
CA ALA A 255 -41.47 27.20 -17.24
C ALA A 255 -41.59 26.37 -18.54
N GLU A 256 -42.65 25.59 -18.68
CA GLU A 256 -42.89 24.65 -19.78
C GLU A 256 -42.91 25.34 -21.16
N ASP A 257 -43.13 26.67 -21.18
CA ASP A 257 -43.33 27.45 -22.42
C ASP A 257 -42.15 28.36 -22.82
N ASP A 258 -40.95 28.17 -22.26
CA ASP A 258 -39.73 28.91 -22.67
C ASP A 258 -39.89 30.46 -22.70
N CYS A 259 -40.92 31.01 -22.04
CA CYS A 259 -41.29 32.44 -22.10
C CYS A 259 -40.12 33.35 -21.64
N PHE A 260 -39.26 32.82 -20.76
CA PHE A 260 -38.06 33.51 -20.31
C PHE A 260 -36.97 33.57 -21.38
N THR A 261 -36.88 32.55 -22.25
CA THR A 261 -35.88 32.44 -23.32
C THR A 261 -36.07 33.49 -24.42
N TYR A 262 -37.30 33.96 -24.61
CA TYR A 262 -37.63 35.04 -25.55
C TYR A 262 -37.25 36.46 -25.07
N ILE A 263 -36.79 36.63 -23.82
CA ILE A 263 -36.29 37.93 -23.34
C ILE A 263 -34.79 38.04 -23.66
N PRO A 264 -34.37 38.90 -24.60
CA PRO A 264 -32.96 38.97 -24.97
C PRO A 264 -32.08 39.37 -23.77
N ARG A 265 -31.01 38.60 -23.53
CA ARG A 265 -29.99 38.87 -22.51
C ARG A 265 -30.48 38.94 -21.05
N TYR A 266 -31.66 38.40 -20.72
CA TYR A 266 -32.16 38.44 -19.32
C TYR A 266 -31.23 37.71 -18.34
N LYS A 267 -30.73 36.51 -18.69
CA LYS A 267 -29.74 35.76 -17.89
C LYS A 267 -28.46 36.57 -17.65
N GLU A 268 -28.03 37.34 -18.64
CA GLU A 268 -26.82 38.18 -18.55
C GLU A 268 -27.02 39.39 -17.62
N LYS A 269 -28.23 39.96 -17.58
CA LYS A 269 -28.58 41.02 -16.61
C LYS A 269 -28.47 40.50 -15.18
N TYR A 270 -29.03 39.32 -14.90
CA TYR A 270 -29.00 38.71 -13.57
C TYR A 270 -27.60 38.21 -13.17
N ARG A 271 -26.80 37.70 -14.13
CA ARG A 271 -25.37 37.37 -13.88
C ARG A 271 -24.56 38.57 -13.39
N ARG A 272 -24.92 39.78 -13.83
CA ARG A 272 -24.27 41.03 -13.39
C ARG A 272 -24.77 41.54 -12.04
N GLY A 273 -25.55 40.76 -11.30
CA GLY A 273 -26.07 41.13 -9.99
C GLY A 273 -27.27 42.10 -10.05
N LEU A 274 -27.89 42.29 -11.21
CA LEU A 274 -28.99 43.25 -11.35
C LEU A 274 -30.24 42.77 -10.62
N VAL A 275 -30.72 43.59 -9.68
CA VAL A 275 -32.05 43.44 -9.07
C VAL A 275 -33.09 44.08 -10.00
N VAL A 276 -34.17 43.35 -10.28
CA VAL A 276 -35.26 43.82 -11.14
C VAL A 276 -36.52 43.99 -10.32
N ALA A 277 -36.98 45.23 -10.19
CA ALA A 277 -38.25 45.58 -9.56
C ALA A 277 -39.28 45.89 -10.65
N VAL A 278 -40.44 45.24 -10.56
CA VAL A 278 -41.58 45.45 -11.46
C VAL A 278 -42.78 45.80 -10.59
N GLU A 279 -43.26 47.03 -10.73
CA GLU A 279 -44.36 47.57 -9.92
C GLU A 279 -45.73 47.10 -10.43
N ASN A 280 -45.86 46.94 -11.74
CA ASN A 280 -47.02 46.37 -12.41
C ASN A 280 -46.57 45.52 -13.61
N VAL A 281 -46.89 44.23 -13.56
CA VAL A 281 -46.49 43.21 -14.55
C VAL A 281 -47.16 43.42 -15.90
N GLU A 282 -48.42 43.84 -15.93
CA GLU A 282 -49.20 44.03 -17.17
C GLU A 282 -48.63 45.17 -18.02
N THR A 283 -48.26 46.28 -17.39
CA THR A 283 -47.67 47.42 -18.10
C THR A 283 -46.23 47.14 -18.53
N HIS A 284 -45.42 46.56 -17.63
CA HIS A 284 -44.00 46.31 -17.86
C HIS A 284 -43.73 45.24 -18.92
N TYR A 285 -44.58 44.20 -19.02
CA TYR A 285 -44.43 43.11 -19.99
C TYR A 285 -45.43 43.17 -21.15
N SER A 286 -45.98 44.35 -21.44
CA SER A 286 -46.87 44.59 -22.59
C SER A 286 -46.30 44.13 -23.94
N SER A 287 -44.98 44.05 -24.09
CA SER A 287 -44.27 43.57 -25.29
C SER A 287 -43.89 42.08 -25.25
N SER A 288 -44.17 41.35 -24.16
CA SER A 288 -43.84 39.94 -23.97
C SER A 288 -45.06 39.15 -23.49
N PHE A 289 -45.97 38.86 -24.43
CA PHE A 289 -47.27 38.24 -24.19
C PHE A 289 -47.20 36.94 -23.36
N CYS A 290 -46.25 36.06 -23.67
CA CYS A 290 -46.03 34.78 -22.98
C CYS A 290 -45.78 34.94 -21.47
N LEU A 291 -44.89 35.87 -21.07
CA LEU A 291 -44.54 36.06 -19.66
C LEU A 291 -45.65 36.81 -18.89
N ALA A 292 -46.32 37.75 -19.55
CA ALA A 292 -47.46 38.46 -18.96
C ALA A 292 -48.62 37.50 -18.67
N GLU A 293 -48.95 36.60 -19.61
CA GLU A 293 -50.00 35.58 -19.45
C GLU A 293 -49.65 34.57 -18.35
N LEU A 294 -48.41 34.09 -18.30
CA LEU A 294 -47.94 33.18 -17.25
C LEU A 294 -48.05 33.81 -15.85
N LEU A 295 -47.62 35.07 -15.70
CA LEU A 295 -47.69 35.77 -14.41
C LEU A 295 -49.14 36.10 -14.03
N ALA A 296 -49.99 36.48 -14.99
CA ALA A 296 -51.41 36.71 -14.76
C ALA A 296 -52.15 35.44 -14.34
N LYS A 297 -51.85 34.29 -14.96
CA LYS A 297 -52.41 32.97 -14.60
C LYS A 297 -52.12 32.57 -13.15
N HIS A 298 -51.04 33.09 -12.58
CA HIS A 298 -50.62 32.82 -11.21
C HIS A 298 -50.86 33.99 -10.25
N ASP A 299 -51.73 34.92 -10.67
CA ASP A 299 -52.15 36.11 -9.93
C ASP A 299 -50.96 36.99 -9.51
N VAL A 300 -49.92 37.19 -10.33
CA VAL A 300 -48.77 38.04 -9.97
C VAL A 300 -48.94 39.43 -10.57
N LYS A 301 -49.13 40.46 -9.72
CA LYS A 301 -49.31 41.86 -10.12
C LYS A 301 -48.03 42.67 -10.06
N ALA A 302 -47.19 42.47 -9.04
CA ALA A 302 -45.87 43.08 -8.92
C ALA A 302 -44.83 42.04 -8.53
N LYS A 303 -43.56 42.26 -8.88
CA LYS A 303 -42.48 41.36 -8.47
C LYS A 303 -41.14 42.06 -8.25
N LEU A 304 -40.34 41.49 -7.35
CA LEU A 304 -38.96 41.87 -7.11
C LEU A 304 -38.07 40.64 -7.28
N VAL A 305 -37.02 40.75 -8.08
CA VAL A 305 -36.14 39.63 -8.44
C VAL A 305 -34.70 39.97 -8.08
N ALA A 306 -34.06 39.14 -7.26
CA ALA A 306 -32.63 39.19 -6.97
C ALA A 306 -31.93 37.92 -7.46
N PRO A 307 -30.70 38.01 -8.01
CA PRO A 307 -29.94 36.84 -8.45
C PRO A 307 -29.23 36.13 -7.28
N ILE A 308 -29.14 34.81 -7.36
CA ILE A 308 -28.29 33.98 -6.50
C ILE A 308 -27.13 33.49 -7.38
N VAL A 309 -25.93 34.03 -7.18
CA VAL A 309 -24.75 33.76 -8.00
C VAL A 309 -23.70 33.01 -7.19
N VAL A 310 -23.56 31.71 -7.44
CA VAL A 310 -22.61 30.82 -6.77
C VAL A 310 -21.40 30.64 -7.69
N GLU A 311 -20.19 30.98 -7.22
CA GLU A 311 -18.94 30.90 -8.00
C GLU A 311 -19.05 31.51 -9.42
N GLU A 312 -19.51 32.77 -9.50
CA GLU A 312 -19.71 33.51 -10.78
C GLU A 312 -20.76 32.91 -11.73
N LYS A 313 -21.40 31.81 -11.33
CA LYS A 313 -22.49 31.16 -12.06
C LYS A 313 -23.83 31.56 -11.45
N LEU A 314 -24.74 32.04 -12.30
CA LEU A 314 -26.14 32.26 -11.91
C LEU A 314 -26.77 30.91 -11.55
N TRP A 315 -26.89 30.63 -10.26
CA TRP A 315 -27.42 29.40 -9.70
C TRP A 315 -28.95 29.42 -9.68
N GLY A 316 -29.52 30.57 -9.31
CA GLY A 316 -30.96 30.75 -9.26
C GLY A 316 -31.38 32.22 -9.14
N LEU A 317 -32.68 32.44 -9.02
CA LEU A 317 -33.30 33.72 -8.74
C LEU A 317 -34.14 33.61 -7.46
N LEU A 318 -34.01 34.59 -6.59
CA LEU A 318 -34.90 34.82 -5.48
C LEU A 318 -35.97 35.82 -5.92
N ILE A 319 -37.24 35.40 -5.91
CA ILE A 319 -38.33 36.17 -6.49
C ILE A 319 -39.42 36.40 -5.44
N ALA A 320 -39.69 37.67 -5.14
CA ALA A 320 -40.83 38.10 -4.34
C ALA A 320 -41.98 38.50 -5.26
N HIS A 321 -43.17 37.96 -5.00
CA HIS A 321 -44.41 38.29 -5.71
C HIS A 321 -45.38 39.02 -4.79
N GLN A 322 -45.94 40.11 -5.31
CA GLN A 322 -47.17 40.70 -4.81
C GLN A 322 -48.30 40.25 -5.75
N CYS A 323 -49.30 39.58 -5.21
CA CYS A 323 -50.29 38.88 -6.01
C CYS A 323 -51.55 39.72 -6.26
N PHE A 324 -52.02 40.43 -5.25
CA PHE A 324 -53.35 41.05 -5.30
C PHE A 324 -53.35 42.57 -5.48
N SER A 325 -52.19 43.21 -5.53
CA SER A 325 -52.05 44.66 -5.68
C SER A 325 -50.77 45.04 -6.42
N ASP A 326 -50.79 46.21 -7.05
CA ASP A 326 -49.57 46.87 -7.50
C ASP A 326 -48.72 47.27 -6.29
N ARG A 327 -47.40 47.29 -6.45
CA ARG A 327 -46.48 47.62 -5.35
C ARG A 327 -45.30 48.43 -5.84
N GLN A 328 -45.10 49.59 -5.24
CA GLN A 328 -43.85 50.34 -5.38
C GLN A 328 -42.78 49.70 -4.51
N TRP A 329 -41.61 49.44 -5.08
CA TRP A 329 -40.50 48.80 -4.39
C TRP A 329 -39.49 49.85 -3.93
N PHE A 330 -39.28 49.93 -2.61
CA PHE A 330 -38.31 50.87 -2.03
C PHE A 330 -36.87 50.40 -2.27
N GLU A 331 -35.91 51.34 -2.30
CA GLU A 331 -34.48 51.00 -2.46
C GLU A 331 -33.95 50.14 -1.31
N SER A 332 -34.51 50.30 -0.11
CA SER A 332 -34.21 49.45 1.06
C SER A 332 -34.58 47.99 0.82
N GLU A 333 -35.72 47.71 0.18
CA GLU A 333 -36.19 46.35 -0.15
C GLU A 333 -35.35 45.72 -1.27
N LYS A 334 -35.00 46.52 -2.29
CA LYS A 334 -34.12 46.08 -3.39
C LYS A 334 -32.73 45.72 -2.85
N SER A 335 -32.16 46.57 -2.01
CA SER A 335 -30.86 46.33 -1.38
C SER A 335 -30.89 45.12 -0.45
N PHE A 336 -31.94 44.98 0.36
CA PHE A 336 -32.14 43.84 1.24
C PHE A 336 -32.18 42.52 0.46
N LEU A 337 -33.05 42.41 -0.55
CA LEU A 337 -33.19 41.16 -1.31
C LEU A 337 -31.89 40.80 -2.06
N ARG A 338 -31.13 41.80 -2.52
CA ARG A 338 -29.80 41.60 -3.12
C ARG A 338 -28.83 40.96 -2.12
N GLN A 339 -28.71 41.54 -0.93
CA GLN A 339 -27.79 41.05 0.10
C GLN A 339 -28.17 39.63 0.54
N ILE A 340 -29.46 39.33 0.67
CA ILE A 340 -29.93 37.96 0.92
C ILE A 340 -29.51 37.02 -0.22
N GLY A 341 -29.63 37.43 -1.48
CA GLY A 341 -29.17 36.64 -2.63
C GLY A 341 -27.67 36.33 -2.58
N GLU A 342 -26.85 37.28 -2.15
CA GLU A 342 -25.40 37.13 -1.95
C GLU A 342 -25.08 36.17 -0.78
N HIS A 343 -25.74 36.34 0.37
CA HIS A 343 -25.56 35.45 1.52
C HIS A 343 -26.03 34.02 1.25
N LEU A 344 -27.16 33.86 0.55
CA LEU A 344 -27.63 32.56 0.08
C LEU A 344 -26.63 31.89 -0.84
N ALA A 345 -26.00 32.64 -1.75
CA ALA A 345 -24.98 32.06 -2.62
C ALA A 345 -23.79 31.49 -1.83
N VAL A 346 -23.31 32.22 -0.82
CA VAL A 346 -22.24 31.75 0.08
C VAL A 346 -22.69 30.51 0.87
N ALA A 347 -23.90 30.53 1.43
CA ALA A 347 -24.42 29.41 2.24
C ALA A 347 -24.62 28.14 1.40
N ILE A 348 -25.15 28.26 0.18
CA ILE A 348 -25.28 27.15 -0.78
C ILE A 348 -23.90 26.58 -1.12
N TYR A 349 -22.92 27.44 -1.40
CA TYR A 349 -21.57 27.00 -1.71
C TYR A 349 -20.92 26.23 -0.55
N GLN A 350 -21.07 26.75 0.67
CA GLN A 350 -20.57 26.08 1.88
C GLN A 350 -21.23 24.70 2.09
N ALA A 351 -22.55 24.61 1.92
CA ALA A 351 -23.28 23.35 2.02
C ALA A 351 -22.81 22.32 0.98
N GLN A 352 -22.58 22.76 -0.27
CA GLN A 352 -22.05 21.91 -1.34
C GLN A 352 -20.64 21.39 -1.04
N LEU A 353 -19.74 22.27 -0.59
CA LEU A 353 -18.38 21.89 -0.19
C LEU A 353 -18.39 20.89 0.97
N TYR A 354 -19.23 21.13 1.98
CA TYR A 354 -19.35 20.25 3.13
C TYR A 354 -19.82 18.84 2.73
N ALA A 355 -20.86 18.76 1.89
CA ALA A 355 -21.35 17.49 1.36
C ALA A 355 -20.27 16.75 0.54
N GLN A 356 -19.47 17.47 -0.24
CA GLN A 356 -18.36 16.88 -1.01
C GLN A 356 -17.27 16.30 -0.10
N VAL A 357 -16.86 17.04 0.94
CA VAL A 357 -15.87 16.58 1.92
C VAL A 357 -16.38 15.35 2.67
N GLN A 358 -17.65 15.35 3.08
CA GLN A 358 -18.25 14.21 3.78
C GLN A 358 -18.27 12.95 2.90
N LYS A 359 -18.68 13.09 1.62
CA LYS A 359 -18.66 11.98 0.66
C LYS A 359 -17.24 11.46 0.41
N GLN A 360 -16.25 12.35 0.31
CA GLN A 360 -14.85 11.94 0.17
C GLN A 360 -14.37 11.18 1.41
N LYS A 361 -14.69 11.69 2.61
CA LYS A 361 -14.32 11.06 3.88
C LYS A 361 -14.85 9.63 3.97
N GLU A 362 -16.14 9.42 3.70
CA GLU A 362 -16.76 8.09 3.72
C GLU A 362 -16.10 7.13 2.72
N SER A 363 -15.80 7.62 1.50
CA SER A 363 -15.07 6.81 0.50
C SER A 363 -13.65 6.45 0.94
N PHE A 364 -12.94 7.38 1.59
CA PHE A 364 -11.62 7.12 2.15
C PHE A 364 -11.67 6.13 3.30
N GLU A 365 -12.63 6.27 4.23
CA GLU A 365 -12.83 5.33 5.34
C GLU A 365 -13.08 3.91 4.84
N GLN A 366 -13.95 3.75 3.84
CA GLN A 366 -14.23 2.46 3.22
C GLN A 366 -12.96 1.84 2.59
N ARG A 367 -12.18 2.64 1.85
CA ARG A 367 -10.92 2.18 1.25
C ARG A 367 -9.89 1.78 2.31
N VAL A 368 -9.83 2.51 3.42
CA VAL A 368 -8.94 2.18 4.55
C VAL A 368 -9.35 0.84 5.16
N ILE A 369 -10.64 0.59 5.36
CA ILE A 369 -11.14 -0.69 5.88
C ILE A 369 -10.75 -1.84 4.92
N GLU A 370 -11.05 -1.70 3.63
CA GLU A 370 -10.72 -2.71 2.61
C GLU A 370 -9.21 -3.02 2.56
N ARG A 371 -8.37 -1.98 2.54
CA ARG A 371 -6.90 -2.14 2.54
C ARG A 371 -6.37 -2.74 3.83
N THR A 372 -6.95 -2.38 4.97
CA THR A 372 -6.53 -2.94 6.27
C THR A 372 -6.86 -4.42 6.34
N GLN A 373 -8.00 -4.83 5.78
CA GLN A 373 -8.38 -6.24 5.72
C GLN A 373 -7.47 -7.04 4.76
N GLU A 374 -7.25 -6.53 3.54
CA GLU A 374 -6.31 -7.13 2.57
C GLU A 374 -4.90 -7.30 3.16
N LEU A 375 -4.40 -6.29 3.88
CA LEU A 375 -3.11 -6.35 4.55
C LEU A 375 -3.07 -7.41 5.66
N ARG A 376 -4.13 -7.52 6.47
CA ARG A 376 -4.21 -8.54 7.52
C ARG A 376 -4.20 -9.95 6.94
N ASP A 377 -4.99 -10.18 5.90
CA ASP A 377 -5.08 -11.50 5.26
C ASP A 377 -3.73 -11.91 4.64
N THR A 378 -3.07 -10.96 3.97
CA THR A 378 -1.72 -11.17 3.41
C THR A 378 -0.69 -11.45 4.50
N LEU A 379 -0.77 -10.74 5.63
CA LEU A 379 0.15 -10.92 6.76
C LEU A 379 -0.04 -12.30 7.41
N LEU A 380 -1.28 -12.73 7.62
CA LEU A 380 -1.58 -14.06 8.16
C LEU A 380 -1.04 -15.18 7.25
N ALA A 381 -1.23 -15.06 5.94
CA ALA A 381 -0.69 -16.02 4.97
C ALA A 381 0.85 -16.05 5.01
N ALA A 382 1.50 -14.88 5.06
CA ALA A 382 2.95 -14.79 5.16
C ALA A 382 3.51 -15.38 6.47
N GLN A 383 2.81 -15.16 7.59
CA GLN A 383 3.18 -15.74 8.89
C GLN A 383 3.05 -17.27 8.87
N ALA A 384 1.96 -17.81 8.34
CA ALA A 384 1.78 -19.25 8.20
C ALA A 384 2.89 -19.89 7.35
N ALA A 385 3.24 -19.27 6.21
CA ALA A 385 4.34 -19.72 5.37
C ALA A 385 5.71 -19.67 6.09
N THR A 386 5.95 -18.61 6.88
CA THR A 386 7.20 -18.44 7.65
C THR A 386 7.31 -19.46 8.78
N GLN A 387 6.21 -19.74 9.47
CA GLN A 387 6.18 -20.77 10.51
C GLN A 387 6.44 -22.16 9.92
N SER A 388 5.75 -22.52 8.83
CA SER A 388 5.98 -23.79 8.13
C SER A 388 7.44 -23.95 7.68
N LYS A 389 8.06 -22.89 7.16
CA LYS A 389 9.49 -22.87 6.79
C LYS A 389 10.40 -23.06 8.01
N SER A 390 10.04 -22.51 9.17
CA SER A 390 10.85 -22.60 10.38
C SER A 390 10.77 -24.00 11.00
N GLU A 391 9.57 -24.59 11.03
CA GLU A 391 9.34 -25.98 11.44
C GLU A 391 10.09 -26.95 10.51
N PHE A 392 10.10 -26.68 9.20
CA PHE A 392 10.92 -27.42 8.22
C PHE A 392 12.40 -27.41 8.58
N LEU A 393 13.00 -26.22 8.77
CA LEU A 393 14.43 -26.10 9.07
C LEU A 393 14.79 -26.79 10.40
N GLY A 394 13.90 -26.71 11.40
CA GLY A 394 14.05 -27.41 12.67
C GLY A 394 14.08 -28.93 12.50
N ASN A 395 13.10 -29.49 11.79
CA ASN A 395 12.99 -30.93 11.56
C ASN A 395 14.17 -31.46 10.72
N MET A 396 14.53 -30.78 9.64
CA MET A 396 15.68 -31.17 8.81
C MET A 396 16.99 -31.10 9.58
N SER A 397 17.19 -30.08 10.41
CA SER A 397 18.39 -29.98 11.25
C SER A 397 18.51 -31.17 12.20
N HIS A 398 17.39 -31.68 12.71
CA HIS A 398 17.38 -32.84 13.60
C HIS A 398 17.67 -34.16 12.85
N GLU A 399 17.03 -34.36 11.70
CA GLU A 399 17.21 -35.54 10.86
C GLU A 399 18.62 -35.63 10.25
N LEU A 400 19.27 -34.50 9.97
CA LEU A 400 20.67 -34.47 9.53
C LEU A 400 21.65 -34.69 10.69
N ARG A 401 21.37 -34.13 11.88
CA ARG A 401 22.28 -34.20 13.04
C ARG A 401 22.43 -35.61 13.58
N THR A 402 21.36 -36.40 13.58
CA THR A 402 21.37 -37.76 14.14
C THR A 402 22.38 -38.68 13.46
N PRO A 403 22.33 -38.94 12.13
CA PRO A 403 23.32 -39.78 11.45
C PRO A 403 24.73 -39.16 11.50
N LEU A 404 24.84 -37.83 11.41
CA LEU A 404 26.14 -37.15 11.50
C LEU A 404 26.81 -37.35 12.88
N THR A 405 26.03 -37.27 13.96
CA THR A 405 26.52 -37.49 15.32
C THR A 405 26.95 -38.95 15.51
N SER A 406 26.23 -39.90 14.92
CA SER A 406 26.62 -41.31 14.90
C SER A 406 27.93 -41.53 14.14
N VAL A 407 28.11 -40.92 12.97
CA VAL A 407 29.38 -40.99 12.21
C VAL A 407 30.54 -40.44 13.03
N ILE A 408 30.39 -39.24 13.61
CA ILE A 408 31.44 -38.59 14.41
C ILE A 408 31.75 -39.39 15.69
N GLY A 409 30.72 -39.85 16.39
CA GLY A 409 30.87 -40.58 17.65
C GLY A 409 31.49 -41.97 17.48
N LEU A 410 31.05 -42.73 16.47
CA LEU A 410 31.59 -44.06 16.19
C LEU A 410 33.01 -43.99 15.62
N SER A 411 33.29 -43.04 14.72
CA SER A 411 34.66 -42.82 14.21
C SER A 411 35.61 -42.35 15.32
N GLY A 412 35.18 -41.43 16.18
CA GLY A 412 35.94 -40.99 17.35
C GLY A 412 36.22 -42.13 18.34
N THR A 413 35.25 -43.03 18.54
CA THR A 413 35.44 -44.23 19.37
C THR A 413 36.48 -45.17 18.74
N LEU A 414 36.41 -45.43 17.43
CA LEU A 414 37.40 -46.26 16.75
C LEU A 414 38.81 -45.67 16.87
N LEU A 415 38.96 -44.35 16.70
CA LEU A 415 40.24 -43.64 16.85
C LEU A 415 40.77 -43.70 18.29
N HIS A 416 39.92 -43.49 19.30
CA HIS A 416 40.30 -43.52 20.71
C HIS A 416 40.90 -44.87 21.14
N TRP A 417 40.29 -45.97 20.70
CA TRP A 417 40.72 -47.33 21.06
C TRP A 417 41.93 -47.80 20.25
N PHE A 418 42.11 -47.27 19.03
CA PHE A 418 43.32 -47.48 18.23
C PHE A 418 44.56 -46.87 18.90
N ASP A 419 44.45 -45.65 19.43
CA ASP A 419 45.57 -44.89 20.01
C ASP A 419 46.04 -45.44 21.38
N LYS A 420 45.13 -46.01 22.18
CA LYS A 420 45.45 -46.56 23.52
C LYS A 420 45.98 -47.99 23.54
N GLY A 421 46.30 -48.60 22.40
CA GLY A 421 46.87 -49.96 22.31
C GLY A 421 45.94 -51.09 22.80
N SER A 422 44.67 -50.80 23.09
CA SER A 422 43.68 -51.74 23.61
C SER A 422 42.82 -52.27 22.46
N LYS A 423 42.86 -53.58 22.19
CA LYS A 423 42.16 -54.18 21.05
C LYS A 423 40.64 -54.22 21.27
N LEU A 424 39.91 -53.32 20.61
CA LEU A 424 38.47 -53.50 20.41
C LEU A 424 38.25 -54.79 19.60
N PRO A 425 37.31 -55.69 19.98
CA PRO A 425 37.04 -56.90 19.21
C PRO A 425 36.77 -56.59 17.74
N LEU A 426 37.32 -57.41 16.82
CA LEU A 426 37.20 -57.19 15.37
C LEU A 426 35.74 -57.08 14.93
N GLU A 427 34.85 -57.87 15.55
CA GLU A 427 33.40 -57.82 15.31
C GLU A 427 32.79 -56.45 15.64
N LYS A 428 33.20 -55.82 16.75
CA LYS A 428 32.72 -54.48 17.13
C LYS A 428 33.29 -53.40 16.21
N GLN A 429 34.53 -53.55 15.74
CA GLN A 429 35.11 -52.64 14.76
C GLN A 429 34.34 -52.69 13.43
N GLN A 430 34.08 -53.89 12.93
CA GLN A 430 33.28 -54.10 11.72
C GLN A 430 31.86 -53.55 11.89
N HIS A 431 31.24 -53.80 13.03
CA HIS A 431 29.91 -53.27 13.33
C HIS A 431 29.88 -51.73 13.33
N TYR A 432 30.88 -51.07 13.93
CA TYR A 432 30.96 -49.59 13.92
C TYR A 432 31.24 -49.03 12.54
N LEU A 433 32.12 -49.65 11.75
CA LEU A 433 32.37 -49.26 10.36
C LEU A 433 31.12 -49.42 9.50
N GLN A 434 30.36 -50.50 9.69
CA GLN A 434 29.09 -50.70 9.00
C GLN A 434 28.07 -49.62 9.37
N MET A 435 27.91 -49.32 10.67
CA MET A 435 27.03 -48.26 11.15
C MET A 435 27.42 -46.87 10.62
N ILE A 436 28.72 -46.57 10.48
CA ILE A 436 29.22 -45.34 9.86
C ILE A 436 28.83 -45.30 8.38
N GLN A 437 29.05 -46.40 7.65
CA GLN A 437 28.70 -46.49 6.23
C GLN A 437 27.19 -46.31 6.01
N ASP A 438 26.37 -46.97 6.82
CA ASP A 438 24.91 -46.90 6.73
C ASP A 438 24.40 -45.49 7.08
N SER A 439 24.99 -44.86 8.09
CA SER A 439 24.69 -43.45 8.45
C SER A 439 25.08 -42.47 7.34
N GLY A 440 26.22 -42.71 6.66
CA GLY A 440 26.66 -41.91 5.52
C GLY A 440 25.76 -42.06 4.30
N LYS A 441 25.34 -43.29 3.95
CA LYS A 441 24.36 -43.54 2.89
C LYS A 441 23.04 -42.85 3.17
N LYS A 442 22.54 -42.96 4.41
CA LYS A 442 21.30 -42.31 4.83
C LYS A 442 21.39 -40.79 4.75
N LEU A 443 22.53 -40.20 5.13
CA LEU A 443 22.74 -38.76 5.00
C LEU A 443 22.68 -38.29 3.53
N LEU A 444 23.28 -39.07 2.61
CA LEU A 444 23.24 -38.76 1.19
C LEU A 444 21.82 -38.86 0.61
N GLU A 445 21.06 -39.89 1.00
CA GLU A 445 19.63 -40.01 0.64
C GLU A 445 18.83 -38.79 1.10
N LEU A 446 19.01 -38.34 2.35
CA LEU A 446 18.35 -37.15 2.91
C LEU A 446 18.69 -35.87 2.14
N ILE A 447 19.96 -35.70 1.77
CA ILE A 447 20.41 -34.53 1.00
C ILE A 447 19.77 -34.52 -0.39
N ASN A 448 19.75 -35.67 -1.06
CA ASN A 448 19.16 -35.80 -2.39
C ASN A 448 17.63 -35.56 -2.35
N GLU A 449 16.92 -36.10 -1.36
CA GLU A 449 15.48 -35.82 -1.15
C GLU A 449 15.22 -34.32 -0.96
N LEU A 450 16.08 -33.63 -0.20
CA LEU A 450 15.96 -32.18 0.04
C LEU A 450 16.24 -31.37 -1.23
N LEU A 451 17.23 -31.78 -2.04
CA LEU A 451 17.55 -31.14 -3.31
C LEU A 451 16.43 -31.31 -4.33
N ASP A 452 15.91 -32.54 -4.49
CA ASP A 452 14.76 -32.83 -5.36
C ASP A 452 13.54 -31.97 -4.96
N PHE A 453 13.25 -31.90 -3.65
CA PHE A 453 12.17 -31.08 -3.13
C PHE A 453 12.38 -29.58 -3.42
N SER A 454 13.59 -29.06 -3.20
CA SER A 454 13.91 -27.65 -3.46
C SER A 454 13.81 -27.29 -4.94
N GLN A 455 14.20 -28.21 -5.84
CA GLN A 455 14.07 -28.01 -7.28
C GLN A 455 12.60 -28.02 -7.74
N LEU A 456 11.76 -28.87 -7.13
CA LEU A 456 10.32 -28.91 -7.41
C LEU A 456 9.59 -27.66 -6.92
N GLU A 457 9.86 -27.19 -5.70
CA GLU A 457 9.25 -25.93 -5.20
C GLU A 457 9.64 -24.73 -6.06
N ALA A 458 10.86 -24.72 -6.60
CA ALA A 458 11.31 -23.67 -7.50
C ALA A 458 10.71 -23.79 -8.92
N GLY A 459 9.91 -24.83 -9.20
CA GLY A 459 9.35 -25.10 -10.52
C GLY A 459 10.42 -25.41 -11.59
N LYS A 460 11.59 -25.87 -11.17
CA LYS A 460 12.77 -26.06 -12.04
C LYS A 460 12.91 -27.48 -12.58
N ILE A 461 12.13 -28.44 -12.08
CA ILE A 461 12.15 -29.81 -12.62
C ILE A 461 11.39 -29.84 -13.94
N LEU A 462 12.09 -30.18 -15.01
CA LEU A 462 11.52 -30.51 -16.31
C LEU A 462 11.50 -32.03 -16.47
N LEU A 463 10.35 -32.58 -16.88
CA LEU A 463 10.24 -34.01 -17.15
C LEU A 463 11.00 -34.41 -18.41
N ASN A 464 11.76 -35.48 -18.32
CA ASN A 464 12.45 -36.09 -19.44
C ASN A 464 11.60 -37.21 -20.04
N ILE A 465 10.61 -36.85 -20.84
CA ILE A 465 9.64 -37.79 -21.40
C ILE A 465 10.31 -38.72 -22.42
N LYS A 466 10.35 -40.01 -22.12
CA LYS A 466 10.91 -41.08 -22.94
C LYS A 466 9.96 -42.25 -23.06
N GLU A 467 10.10 -43.04 -24.11
CA GLU A 467 9.38 -44.30 -24.26
C GLU A 467 10.06 -45.40 -23.44
N PHE A 468 9.30 -46.10 -22.59
CA PHE A 468 9.79 -47.25 -21.83
C PHE A 468 8.72 -48.36 -21.72
N SER A 469 9.14 -49.52 -21.19
CA SER A 469 8.26 -50.68 -20.93
C SER A 469 7.78 -50.65 -19.48
N LEU A 470 6.46 -50.63 -19.27
CA LEU A 470 5.86 -50.69 -17.93
C LEU A 470 6.25 -51.98 -17.21
N GLN A 471 6.28 -53.10 -17.94
CA GLN A 471 6.66 -54.39 -17.39
C GLN A 471 8.12 -54.42 -16.91
N ASN A 472 9.05 -53.93 -17.72
CA ASN A 472 10.48 -53.96 -17.37
C ASN A 472 10.76 -53.07 -16.17
N LEU A 473 10.26 -51.83 -16.18
CA LEU A 473 10.45 -50.88 -15.08
C LEU A 473 9.92 -51.46 -13.76
N SER A 474 8.70 -52.01 -13.77
CA SER A 474 8.09 -52.58 -12.57
C SER A 474 8.88 -53.79 -12.04
N ARG A 475 9.40 -54.65 -12.92
CA ARG A 475 10.23 -55.81 -12.52
C ARG A 475 11.58 -55.39 -11.97
N GLU A 476 12.22 -54.37 -12.54
CA GLU A 476 13.50 -53.84 -12.04
C GLU A 476 13.38 -53.31 -10.62
N ILE A 477 12.29 -52.57 -10.34
CA ILE A 477 12.02 -52.03 -9.00
C ILE A 477 11.75 -53.15 -7.99
N LEU A 478 10.92 -54.13 -8.36
CA LEU A 478 10.63 -55.26 -7.48
C LEU A 478 11.89 -56.07 -7.14
N LYS A 479 12.80 -56.30 -8.10
CA LYS A 479 14.08 -56.96 -7.86
C LYS A 479 14.95 -56.19 -6.86
N PHE A 480 14.96 -54.86 -6.95
CA PHE A 480 15.74 -54.03 -6.04
C PHE A 480 15.23 -54.11 -4.60
N ILE A 481 13.91 -54.18 -4.43
CA ILE A 481 13.25 -54.17 -3.11
C ILE A 481 13.12 -55.58 -2.51
N GLU A 482 13.26 -56.64 -3.32
CA GLU A 482 13.10 -58.03 -2.91
C GLU A 482 13.97 -58.41 -1.69
N GLY A 483 15.21 -57.92 -1.65
CA GLY A 483 16.12 -58.17 -0.52
C GLY A 483 15.62 -57.56 0.79
N GLU A 484 15.07 -56.34 0.73
CA GLU A 484 14.54 -55.64 1.91
C GLU A 484 13.26 -56.29 2.42
N ALA A 485 12.36 -56.69 1.51
CA ALA A 485 11.14 -57.41 1.88
C ALA A 485 11.44 -58.78 2.50
N LYS A 486 12.39 -59.55 1.95
CA LYS A 486 12.83 -60.83 2.53
C LYS A 486 13.40 -60.66 3.93
N ASN A 487 14.21 -59.62 4.15
CA ASN A 487 14.77 -59.30 5.47
C ASN A 487 13.67 -58.96 6.50
N GLN A 488 12.58 -58.32 6.06
CA GLN A 488 11.43 -57.98 6.90
C GLN A 488 10.34 -59.08 6.93
N GLN A 489 10.58 -60.24 6.29
CA GLN A 489 9.65 -61.37 6.19
C GLN A 489 8.30 -61.01 5.55
N ILE A 490 8.30 -60.14 4.54
CA ILE A 490 7.11 -59.70 3.82
C ILE A 490 7.01 -60.43 2.48
N ASN A 491 5.81 -60.89 2.14
CA ASN A 491 5.52 -61.50 0.85
C ASN A 491 5.30 -60.40 -0.21
N LEU A 492 6.07 -60.44 -1.30
CA LEU A 492 5.94 -59.50 -2.42
C LEU A 492 5.24 -60.19 -3.60
N GLU A 493 4.14 -59.60 -4.05
CA GLU A 493 3.39 -60.09 -5.21
C GLU A 493 3.37 -59.05 -6.33
N PHE A 494 3.36 -59.54 -7.57
CA PHE A 494 3.32 -58.71 -8.77
C PHE A 494 2.20 -59.18 -9.70
N ASP A 495 1.23 -58.30 -9.90
CA ASP A 495 0.09 -58.52 -10.79
C ASP A 495 0.16 -57.55 -11.97
N PHE A 496 0.51 -58.07 -13.15
CA PHE A 496 0.67 -57.27 -14.36
C PHE A 496 -0.41 -57.59 -15.37
N ARG A 497 -1.34 -56.65 -15.56
CA ARG A 497 -2.53 -56.78 -16.42
C ARG A 497 -2.49 -55.82 -17.61
N VAL A 498 -1.37 -55.80 -18.34
CA VAL A 498 -1.23 -55.02 -19.58
C VAL A 498 -0.92 -55.95 -20.75
N GLU A 499 -1.69 -55.84 -21.83
CA GLU A 499 -1.40 -56.55 -23.07
C GLU A 499 -0.02 -56.15 -23.63
N LYS A 500 0.75 -57.09 -24.17
CA LYS A 500 2.10 -56.82 -24.73
C LYS A 500 2.14 -55.65 -25.73
N LYS A 501 1.07 -55.45 -26.51
CA LYS A 501 0.96 -54.34 -27.48
C LYS A 501 0.84 -52.96 -26.84
N ARG A 502 0.39 -52.89 -25.57
CA ARG A 502 0.20 -51.67 -24.79
C ARG A 502 1.25 -51.52 -23.69
N ASP A 503 2.34 -52.27 -23.73
CA ASP A 503 3.39 -52.18 -22.70
C ASP A 503 4.25 -50.91 -22.83
N ARG A 504 4.36 -50.36 -24.05
CA ARG A 504 5.09 -49.11 -24.31
C ARG A 504 4.33 -47.89 -23.79
N PHE A 505 5.02 -47.06 -23.01
CA PHE A 505 4.46 -45.89 -22.34
C PHE A 505 5.43 -44.70 -22.40
N PHE A 506 4.89 -43.49 -22.57
CA PHE A 506 5.65 -42.24 -22.59
C PHE A 506 5.44 -41.48 -21.28
N ALA A 507 6.49 -41.42 -20.48
CA ALA A 507 6.61 -40.59 -19.28
C ALA A 507 8.09 -40.44 -18.93
N ASP A 508 8.42 -39.82 -17.80
CA ASP A 508 9.79 -39.79 -17.29
C ASP A 508 10.06 -41.08 -16.50
N PRO A 509 10.87 -42.03 -17.02
CA PRO A 509 11.07 -43.33 -16.38
C PRO A 509 11.73 -43.20 -15.00
N ASP A 510 12.65 -42.25 -14.82
CA ASP A 510 13.39 -42.06 -13.57
C ASP A 510 12.46 -41.58 -12.46
N ARG A 511 11.54 -40.66 -12.80
CA ARG A 511 10.54 -40.13 -11.86
C ARG A 511 9.41 -41.12 -11.58
N VAL A 512 8.98 -41.91 -12.57
CA VAL A 512 8.03 -43.02 -12.34
C VAL A 512 8.64 -44.07 -11.43
N GLN A 513 9.93 -44.39 -11.63
CA GLN A 513 10.67 -45.27 -10.73
C GLN A 513 10.71 -44.71 -9.30
N GLN A 514 11.01 -43.42 -9.15
CA GLN A 514 11.01 -42.75 -7.85
C GLN A 514 9.65 -42.83 -7.13
N ILE A 515 8.54 -42.58 -7.85
CA ILE A 515 7.17 -42.71 -7.32
C ILE A 515 6.93 -44.12 -6.79
N LEU A 516 7.18 -45.15 -7.60
CA LEU A 516 6.94 -46.54 -7.22
C LEU A 516 7.84 -46.99 -6.09
N PHE A 517 9.10 -46.56 -6.10
CA PHE A 517 10.07 -46.86 -5.06
C PHE A 517 9.62 -46.31 -3.69
N HIS A 518 9.16 -45.06 -3.65
CA HIS A 518 8.64 -44.46 -2.41
C HIS A 518 7.40 -45.19 -1.88
N LEU A 519 6.46 -45.53 -2.75
CA LEU A 519 5.23 -46.23 -2.35
C LEU A 519 5.53 -47.64 -1.84
N LEU A 520 6.37 -48.41 -2.54
CA LEU A 520 6.72 -49.78 -2.16
C LEU A 520 7.57 -49.82 -0.87
N LYS A 521 8.52 -48.90 -0.71
CA LYS A 521 9.28 -48.79 0.54
C LYS A 521 8.38 -48.45 1.72
N ASN A 522 7.42 -47.55 1.54
CA ASN A 522 6.44 -47.24 2.60
C ASN A 522 5.58 -48.46 2.93
N ALA A 523 5.06 -49.16 1.92
CA ALA A 523 4.27 -50.37 2.10
C ALA A 523 5.03 -51.44 2.92
N ILE A 524 6.29 -51.72 2.56
CA ILE A 524 7.13 -52.69 3.27
C ILE A 524 7.39 -52.25 4.70
N LYS A 525 7.79 -50.99 4.89
CA LYS A 525 8.14 -50.44 6.19
C LYS A 525 7.00 -50.51 7.22
N PHE A 526 5.76 -50.32 6.79
CA PHE A 526 4.59 -50.27 7.67
C PHE A 526 3.78 -51.57 7.69
N THR A 527 4.25 -52.60 6.99
CA THR A 527 3.66 -53.94 7.02
C THR A 527 4.36 -54.81 8.06
N PRO A 528 3.64 -55.42 9.01
CA PRO A 528 4.23 -56.37 9.95
C PRO A 528 4.83 -57.60 9.25
N ALA A 529 5.73 -58.32 9.94
CA ALA A 529 6.27 -59.59 9.45
C ALA A 529 5.14 -60.57 9.09
N GLN A 530 5.32 -61.33 8.01
CA GLN A 530 4.32 -62.22 7.38
C GLN A 530 3.17 -61.52 6.66
N GLY A 531 3.16 -60.19 6.60
CA GLY A 531 2.23 -59.44 5.76
C GLY A 531 2.57 -59.53 4.27
N THR A 532 1.67 -59.01 3.43
CA THR A 532 1.79 -59.04 1.97
C THR A 532 1.75 -57.62 1.39
N VAL A 533 2.60 -57.38 0.39
CA VAL A 533 2.61 -56.16 -0.42
C VAL A 533 2.46 -56.55 -1.89
N ILE A 534 1.45 -55.99 -2.56
CA ILE A 534 1.08 -56.32 -3.94
C ILE A 534 1.24 -55.09 -4.82
N LEU A 535 2.06 -55.21 -5.88
CA LEU A 535 2.11 -54.21 -6.95
C LEU A 535 1.21 -54.67 -8.11
N ARG A 536 0.11 -53.94 -8.35
CA ARG A 536 -0.75 -54.14 -9.51
C ARG A 536 -0.52 -53.06 -10.56
N VAL A 537 -0.35 -53.47 -11.82
CA VAL A 537 -0.15 -52.55 -12.94
C VAL A 537 -1.08 -52.90 -14.07
N TRP A 538 -1.91 -51.95 -14.49
CA TRP A 538 -2.80 -52.10 -15.64
C TRP A 538 -2.91 -50.79 -16.42
N ARG A 539 -3.57 -50.85 -17.58
CA ARG A 539 -3.82 -49.66 -18.41
C ARG A 539 -5.31 -49.51 -18.68
N GLU A 540 -5.81 -48.31 -18.43
CA GLU A 540 -7.16 -47.88 -18.79
C GLU A 540 -7.04 -46.69 -19.76
N ASN A 541 -7.65 -46.81 -20.94
CA ASN A 541 -7.59 -45.78 -21.98
C ASN A 541 -6.15 -45.35 -22.30
N TYR A 542 -5.86 -44.06 -22.11
CA TYR A 542 -4.54 -43.44 -22.30
C TYR A 542 -3.73 -43.33 -20.99
N GLN A 543 -4.14 -43.98 -19.90
CA GLN A 543 -3.46 -43.90 -18.61
C GLN A 543 -2.84 -45.24 -18.22
N ALA A 544 -1.68 -45.17 -17.55
CA ALA A 544 -1.11 -46.29 -16.81
C ALA A 544 -1.51 -46.14 -15.34
N ILE A 545 -1.98 -47.22 -14.73
CA ILE A 545 -2.40 -47.26 -13.35
C ILE A 545 -1.47 -48.20 -12.60
N PHE A 546 -0.87 -47.66 -11.53
CA PHE A 546 -0.02 -48.38 -10.60
C PHE A 546 -0.71 -48.37 -9.25
N GLN A 547 -0.98 -49.56 -8.70
CA GLN A 547 -1.59 -49.71 -7.40
C GLN A 547 -0.65 -50.51 -6.49
N VAL A 548 -0.38 -49.96 -5.31
CA VAL A 548 0.39 -50.61 -4.25
C VAL A 548 -0.57 -50.89 -3.11
N GLU A 549 -0.82 -52.17 -2.85
CA GLU A 549 -1.62 -52.64 -1.73
C GLU A 549 -0.72 -53.25 -0.68
N ASP A 550 -0.95 -52.93 0.59
CA ASP A 550 -0.26 -53.48 1.74
C ASP A 550 -1.26 -54.01 2.77
N THR A 551 -0.89 -55.05 3.52
CA THR A 551 -1.66 -55.57 4.66
C THR A 551 -1.13 -55.01 5.99
N GLY A 552 -0.71 -53.75 6.00
CA GLY A 552 -0.03 -53.13 7.12
C GLY A 552 -0.95 -52.59 8.21
N ILE A 553 -0.41 -51.69 9.03
CA ILE A 553 -1.13 -51.11 10.18
C ILE A 553 -2.37 -50.28 9.80
N GLY A 554 -2.47 -49.87 8.54
CA GLY A 554 -3.52 -48.97 8.04
C GLY A 554 -3.41 -47.54 8.61
N ILE A 555 -4.26 -46.65 8.09
CA ILE A 555 -4.23 -45.21 8.35
C ILE A 555 -5.64 -44.79 8.76
N SER A 556 -5.76 -43.96 9.80
CA SER A 556 -7.08 -43.50 10.25
C SER A 556 -7.67 -42.46 9.30
N GLU A 557 -9.01 -42.43 9.18
CA GLU A 557 -9.72 -41.52 8.26
C GLU A 557 -9.38 -40.04 8.51
N ASN A 558 -9.21 -39.64 9.78
CA ASN A 558 -8.83 -38.29 10.17
C ASN A 558 -7.42 -37.88 9.71
N GLN A 559 -6.57 -38.86 9.40
CA GLN A 559 -5.18 -38.65 8.99
C GLN A 559 -4.98 -38.68 7.46
N LEU A 560 -5.95 -39.21 6.70
CA LEU A 560 -5.87 -39.29 5.24
C LEU A 560 -5.65 -37.93 4.55
N PRO A 561 -6.34 -36.84 4.94
CA PRO A 561 -6.12 -35.52 4.32
C PRO A 561 -4.71 -34.98 4.52
N LEU A 562 -4.02 -35.45 5.57
CA LEU A 562 -2.74 -34.96 6.05
C LEU A 562 -1.55 -35.76 5.50
N LEU A 563 -1.78 -36.85 4.77
CA LEU A 563 -0.73 -37.75 4.27
C LEU A 563 0.21 -37.11 3.24
N PHE A 564 -0.35 -36.22 2.42
CA PHE A 564 0.39 -35.56 1.34
C PHE A 564 0.83 -34.15 1.70
N GLU A 565 0.50 -33.70 2.91
CA GLU A 565 1.02 -32.45 3.46
C GLU A 565 2.51 -32.59 3.72
N LYS A 566 3.25 -31.53 3.39
CA LYS A 566 4.71 -31.55 3.48
C LYS A 566 5.13 -31.66 4.93
N PHE A 567 6.12 -32.51 5.21
CA PHE A 567 6.74 -32.65 6.53
C PHE A 567 5.82 -33.15 7.64
N GLN A 568 4.64 -33.67 7.27
CA GLN A 568 3.69 -34.18 8.24
C GLN A 568 3.95 -35.67 8.51
N GLN A 569 4.05 -36.02 9.80
CA GLN A 569 4.16 -37.39 10.26
C GLN A 569 3.01 -37.67 11.23
N LEU A 570 2.31 -38.77 11.02
CA LEU A 570 0.99 -38.99 11.59
C LEU A 570 0.99 -39.33 13.10
N GLU A 571 2.12 -39.78 13.70
CA GLU A 571 2.21 -40.03 15.16
C GLU A 571 3.61 -39.85 15.78
N LYS A 572 3.67 -39.31 17.01
CA LYS A 572 4.89 -39.24 17.86
C LYS A 572 5.29 -40.59 18.49
N SER A 573 4.36 -41.54 18.63
CA SER A 573 4.60 -42.90 19.13
C SER A 573 5.38 -43.76 18.14
N LEU A 574 5.05 -43.66 16.85
CA LEU A 574 5.69 -44.37 15.74
C LEU A 574 7.07 -43.77 15.36
N GLN A 575 7.39 -42.54 15.80
CA GLN A 575 8.68 -41.89 15.57
C GLN A 575 9.87 -42.66 16.15
N ARG A 576 9.67 -43.39 17.26
CA ARG A 576 10.74 -44.21 17.86
C ARG A 576 11.01 -45.50 17.10
N THR A 577 10.06 -45.97 16.29
CA THR A 577 10.10 -47.30 15.67
C THR A 577 10.38 -47.23 14.17
N TYR A 578 9.91 -46.19 13.47
CA TYR A 578 9.87 -46.16 12.00
C TYR A 578 10.33 -44.81 11.39
N GLY A 579 11.38 -44.15 11.90
CA GLY A 579 11.81 -42.79 11.47
C GLY A 579 11.86 -42.50 9.94
N GLY A 580 11.79 -41.22 9.55
CA GLY A 580 11.78 -40.76 8.15
C GLY A 580 11.67 -39.23 8.01
N THR A 581 11.71 -38.69 6.79
CA THR A 581 11.67 -37.23 6.51
C THR A 581 10.28 -36.62 6.44
N GLY A 582 9.25 -37.44 6.19
CA GLY A 582 7.90 -36.94 5.86
C GLY A 582 7.80 -36.25 4.50
N LEU A 583 8.85 -36.36 3.66
CA LEU A 583 8.88 -35.76 2.31
C LEU A 583 8.40 -36.72 1.22
N GLY A 584 8.60 -38.03 1.39
CA GLY A 584 8.40 -39.02 0.32
C GLY A 584 7.02 -39.00 -0.33
N LEU A 585 5.92 -38.93 0.45
CA LEU A 585 4.56 -38.90 -0.10
C LEU A 585 4.20 -37.54 -0.72
N ALA A 586 4.62 -36.43 -0.11
CA ALA A 586 4.45 -35.10 -0.68
C ALA A 586 5.18 -34.96 -2.03
N LEU A 587 6.42 -35.46 -2.09
CA LEU A 587 7.23 -35.53 -3.31
C LEU A 587 6.57 -36.42 -4.36
N THR A 588 6.05 -37.58 -3.95
CA THR A 588 5.32 -38.50 -4.83
C THR A 588 4.10 -37.81 -5.46
N LYS A 589 3.28 -37.11 -4.66
CA LYS A 589 2.12 -36.36 -5.17
C LYS A 589 2.55 -35.30 -6.18
N GLN A 590 3.57 -34.50 -5.87
CA GLN A 590 4.07 -33.48 -6.78
C GLN A 590 4.61 -34.07 -8.10
N LEU A 591 5.35 -35.18 -8.05
CA LEU A 591 5.84 -35.85 -9.26
C LEU A 591 4.68 -36.40 -10.11
N VAL A 592 3.64 -36.94 -9.48
CA VAL A 592 2.42 -37.40 -10.17
C VAL A 592 1.67 -36.24 -10.81
N GLU A 593 1.48 -35.13 -10.09
CA GLU A 593 0.84 -33.92 -10.61
C GLU A 593 1.63 -33.29 -11.77
N LEU A 594 2.96 -33.29 -11.69
CA LEU A 594 3.86 -32.81 -12.74
C LEU A 594 3.77 -33.68 -14.00
N HIS A 595 3.44 -34.97 -13.86
CA HIS A 595 3.05 -35.86 -14.97
C HIS A 595 1.60 -35.67 -15.44
N GLN A 596 0.84 -34.73 -14.86
CA GLN A 596 -0.59 -34.53 -15.08
C GLN A 596 -1.45 -35.74 -14.67
N GLY A 597 -0.96 -36.51 -13.69
CA GLY A 597 -1.63 -37.65 -13.11
C GLY A 597 -2.37 -37.34 -11.81
N THR A 598 -2.90 -38.39 -11.19
CA THR A 598 -3.61 -38.34 -9.89
C THR A 598 -3.14 -39.46 -8.97
N ILE A 599 -3.08 -39.20 -7.67
CA ILE A 599 -2.81 -40.21 -6.63
C ILE A 599 -3.97 -40.25 -5.63
N GLU A 600 -4.45 -41.44 -5.31
CA GLU A 600 -5.52 -41.71 -4.34
C GLU A 600 -5.05 -42.72 -3.31
N VAL A 601 -5.66 -42.68 -2.11
CA VAL A 601 -5.37 -43.59 -1.02
C VAL A 601 -6.67 -44.07 -0.38
N GLU A 602 -6.77 -45.37 -0.17
CA GLU A 602 -7.83 -46.01 0.60
C GLU A 602 -7.16 -46.82 1.72
N SER A 603 -7.59 -46.67 2.97
CA SER A 603 -6.93 -47.35 4.08
C SER A 603 -7.89 -47.59 5.24
N ILE A 604 -7.74 -48.74 5.89
CA ILE A 604 -8.51 -49.12 7.07
C ILE A 604 -7.53 -49.57 8.15
N VAL A 605 -7.65 -48.98 9.35
CA VAL A 605 -6.79 -49.31 10.49
C VAL A 605 -6.83 -50.81 10.78
N GLY A 606 -5.66 -51.44 10.80
CA GLY A 606 -5.45 -52.86 11.04
C GLY A 606 -5.72 -53.79 9.85
N GLN A 607 -6.16 -53.27 8.70
CA GLN A 607 -6.35 -54.07 7.48
C GLN A 607 -5.36 -53.73 6.37
N GLY A 608 -4.78 -52.53 6.41
CA GLY A 608 -3.75 -52.08 5.46
C GLY A 608 -4.19 -50.90 4.61
N SER A 609 -3.43 -50.62 3.54
CA SER A 609 -3.65 -49.46 2.67
C SER A 609 -3.50 -49.81 1.19
N ILE A 610 -4.18 -49.04 0.34
CA ILE A 610 -4.13 -49.12 -1.11
C ILE A 610 -3.82 -47.73 -1.65
N PHE A 611 -2.65 -47.57 -2.26
CA PHE A 611 -2.26 -46.36 -2.98
C PHE A 611 -2.43 -46.58 -4.48
N THR A 612 -3.19 -45.72 -5.14
CA THR A 612 -3.47 -45.81 -6.58
C THR A 612 -2.94 -44.57 -7.30
N VAL A 613 -1.96 -44.74 -8.18
CA VAL A 613 -1.37 -43.70 -9.02
C VAL A 613 -1.84 -43.89 -10.47
N ARG A 614 -2.41 -42.84 -11.06
CA ARG A 614 -2.83 -42.81 -12.47
C ARG A 614 -1.99 -41.79 -13.23
N LEU A 615 -1.24 -42.24 -14.22
CA LEU A 615 -0.39 -41.38 -15.07
C LEU A 615 -0.91 -41.36 -16.51
N PRO A 616 -1.14 -40.19 -17.13
CA PRO A 616 -1.47 -40.11 -18.55
C PRO A 616 -0.24 -40.41 -19.42
N ASN A 617 -0.48 -41.10 -20.53
CA ASN A 617 0.52 -41.36 -21.54
C ASN A 617 0.83 -40.05 -22.28
N GLN A 618 2.04 -39.52 -22.09
CA GLN A 618 2.48 -38.26 -22.69
C GLN A 618 3.04 -38.48 -24.11
N SER A 619 2.34 -39.28 -24.91
CA SER A 619 2.68 -39.51 -26.31
C SER A 619 2.75 -38.17 -27.03
N HIS A 620 3.84 -37.97 -27.79
CA HIS A 620 4.15 -36.73 -28.51
C HIS A 620 2.88 -36.21 -29.20
N ARG A 621 2.28 -35.18 -28.61
CA ARG A 621 1.12 -34.48 -29.17
C ARG A 621 1.60 -34.00 -30.53
N GLN A 622 1.07 -34.60 -31.60
CA GLN A 622 1.26 -34.15 -32.98
C GLN A 622 0.94 -32.65 -33.01
N LEU A 623 1.97 -31.82 -32.97
CA LEU A 623 1.88 -30.43 -33.37
C LEU A 623 1.49 -30.48 -34.84
N LYS A 624 0.23 -30.16 -35.13
CA LYS A 624 -0.25 -29.88 -36.47
C LYS A 624 0.77 -28.96 -37.14
N THR A 625 1.41 -29.47 -38.18
CA THR A 625 2.26 -28.72 -39.10
C THR A 625 1.42 -27.60 -39.70
N ILE A 626 1.60 -26.38 -39.18
CA ILE A 626 1.16 -25.17 -39.87
C ILE A 626 2.14 -24.98 -41.06
N PRO A 627 1.66 -24.72 -42.29
CA PRO A 627 2.50 -24.64 -43.48
C PRO A 627 3.62 -23.63 -43.29
N ALA A 628 4.85 -24.05 -43.61
CA ALA A 628 6.05 -23.24 -43.59
C ALA A 628 6.00 -22.14 -44.65
N SER A 629 5.23 -21.08 -44.40
CA SER A 629 5.36 -19.81 -45.11
C SER A 629 4.70 -18.70 -44.30
N LYS A 630 5.50 -17.69 -43.91
CA LYS A 630 5.16 -16.50 -43.12
C LYS A 630 5.28 -16.62 -41.59
N VAL A 631 6.46 -17.02 -41.13
CA VAL A 631 7.11 -16.39 -39.97
C VAL A 631 8.56 -16.10 -40.37
N LYS A 632 8.79 -14.95 -40.99
CA LYS A 632 10.13 -14.36 -41.17
C LYS A 632 10.26 -13.25 -40.12
N ALA A 633 10.71 -13.63 -38.92
CA ALA A 633 11.43 -12.79 -37.97
C ALA A 633 11.52 -13.52 -36.62
N SER A 634 12.45 -14.46 -36.49
CA SER A 634 12.90 -14.96 -35.18
C SER A 634 14.31 -15.53 -35.32
N LEU A 635 15.27 -14.63 -35.10
CA LEU A 635 16.64 -14.81 -34.58
C LEU A 635 17.40 -16.08 -35.00
N SER A 636 18.38 -15.88 -35.87
CA SER A 636 19.55 -16.74 -36.03
C SER A 636 20.22 -17.01 -34.67
N LEU A 637 20.19 -18.28 -34.21
CA LEU A 637 21.08 -18.77 -33.17
C LEU A 637 22.50 -18.88 -33.76
N GLU A 638 23.26 -17.80 -33.65
CA GLU A 638 24.70 -17.80 -33.88
C GLU A 638 25.40 -18.61 -32.76
N ASN A 639 26.40 -19.41 -33.15
CA ASN A 639 27.12 -20.43 -32.36
C ASN A 639 27.31 -20.10 -30.87
N LYS A 640 26.82 -20.97 -29.98
CA LYS A 640 27.03 -20.93 -28.52
C LYS A 640 28.02 -22.02 -28.05
N SER A 641 29.17 -22.14 -28.71
CA SER A 641 30.22 -23.07 -28.29
C SER A 641 31.14 -22.42 -27.25
N ILE A 642 31.39 -23.14 -26.14
CA ILE A 642 32.30 -22.77 -25.06
C ILE A 642 33.38 -23.85 -24.97
N VAL A 643 34.64 -23.46 -24.82
CA VAL A 643 35.73 -24.40 -24.51
C VAL A 643 36.09 -24.27 -23.03
N LEU A 644 36.17 -25.39 -22.32
CA LEU A 644 36.62 -25.47 -20.94
C LEU A 644 37.98 -26.15 -20.91
N ILE A 645 38.98 -25.52 -20.28
CA ILE A 645 40.29 -26.14 -20.02
C ILE A 645 40.43 -26.32 -18.52
N GLU A 646 40.37 -27.56 -18.05
CA GLU A 646 40.35 -27.93 -16.63
C GLU A 646 40.98 -29.33 -16.47
N ARG A 647 41.84 -29.50 -15.46
CA ARG A 647 42.52 -30.79 -15.20
C ARG A 647 41.77 -31.65 -14.19
N ASP A 648 40.99 -31.03 -13.32
CA ASP A 648 40.18 -31.71 -12.33
C ASP A 648 38.87 -32.21 -12.96
N GLU A 649 38.70 -33.53 -13.06
CA GLU A 649 37.56 -34.17 -13.69
C GLU A 649 36.23 -33.85 -12.98
N GLU A 650 36.24 -33.71 -11.65
CA GLU A 650 35.04 -33.40 -10.87
C GLU A 650 34.58 -31.96 -11.14
N ILE A 651 35.53 -31.02 -11.15
CA ILE A 651 35.26 -29.60 -11.44
C ILE A 651 34.86 -29.42 -12.91
N ALA A 652 35.53 -30.12 -13.83
CA ALA A 652 35.20 -30.09 -15.24
C ALA A 652 33.78 -30.59 -15.51
N THR A 653 33.41 -31.73 -14.92
CA THR A 653 32.07 -32.32 -15.03
C THR A 653 31.02 -31.36 -14.51
N LEU A 654 31.24 -30.75 -13.34
CA LEU A 654 30.34 -29.76 -12.77
C LEU A 654 30.12 -28.55 -13.69
N ILE A 655 31.20 -27.95 -14.22
CA ILE A 655 31.09 -26.78 -15.12
C ILE A 655 30.39 -27.18 -16.43
N CYS A 656 30.72 -28.34 -17.00
CA CYS A 656 30.10 -28.87 -18.21
C CYS A 656 28.60 -29.10 -18.03
N GLU A 657 28.17 -29.72 -16.93
CA GLU A 657 26.75 -29.94 -16.62
C GLU A 657 25.99 -28.61 -16.47
N LEU A 658 26.56 -27.66 -15.73
CA LEU A 658 25.93 -26.35 -15.50
C LEU A 658 25.74 -25.55 -16.79
N LEU A 659 26.74 -25.55 -17.68
CA LEU A 659 26.68 -24.81 -18.94
C LEU A 659 25.83 -25.53 -19.99
N THR A 660 25.86 -26.87 -20.03
CA THR A 660 25.00 -27.67 -20.91
C THR A 660 23.53 -27.50 -20.52
N ALA A 661 23.22 -27.48 -19.21
CA ALA A 661 21.89 -27.17 -18.69
C ALA A 661 21.40 -25.75 -19.06
N ALA A 662 22.32 -24.83 -19.37
CA ALA A 662 22.03 -23.47 -19.83
C ALA A 662 22.03 -23.32 -21.37
N ASN A 663 21.96 -24.44 -22.11
CA ASN A 663 21.96 -24.50 -23.58
C ASN A 663 23.26 -23.97 -24.24
N TYR A 664 24.41 -24.13 -23.59
CA TYR A 664 25.72 -23.95 -24.21
C TYR A 664 26.30 -25.29 -24.66
N GLN A 665 26.98 -25.32 -25.81
CA GLN A 665 27.76 -26.48 -26.23
C GLN A 665 29.16 -26.37 -25.63
N VAL A 666 29.51 -27.26 -24.70
CA VAL A 666 30.81 -27.21 -24.03
C VAL A 666 31.73 -28.30 -24.56
N VAL A 667 32.95 -27.92 -24.92
CA VAL A 667 34.04 -28.86 -25.23
C VAL A 667 35.06 -28.77 -24.11
N TRP A 668 35.26 -29.88 -23.39
CA TRP A 668 36.24 -29.96 -22.31
C TRP A 668 37.60 -30.47 -22.82
N LEU A 669 38.67 -29.76 -22.44
CA LEU A 669 40.06 -30.05 -22.74
C LEU A 669 40.84 -30.22 -21.43
N ILE A 670 41.62 -31.29 -21.35
CA ILE A 670 42.40 -31.62 -20.15
C ILE A 670 43.76 -30.91 -20.17
N ASP A 671 44.31 -30.65 -21.37
CA ASP A 671 45.66 -30.10 -21.53
C ASP A 671 45.69 -28.75 -22.28
N GLY A 672 46.46 -27.81 -21.74
CA GLY A 672 46.65 -26.48 -22.30
C GLY A 672 47.49 -26.46 -23.58
N ASN A 673 48.37 -27.45 -23.76
CA ASN A 673 49.34 -27.46 -24.87
C ASN A 673 48.69 -27.72 -26.24
N THR A 674 47.60 -28.49 -26.27
CA THR A 674 46.82 -28.75 -27.50
C THR A 674 45.62 -27.80 -27.64
N ALA A 675 45.35 -26.98 -26.62
CA ALA A 675 44.15 -26.16 -26.56
C ALA A 675 44.11 -25.08 -27.64
N ILE A 676 45.23 -24.44 -27.98
CA ILE A 676 45.26 -23.35 -28.98
C ILE A 676 44.80 -23.84 -30.35
N GLY A 677 45.31 -24.99 -30.82
CA GLY A 677 44.92 -25.57 -32.11
C GLY A 677 43.45 -26.00 -32.16
N GLN A 678 42.93 -26.54 -31.05
CA GLN A 678 41.51 -26.89 -30.97
C GLN A 678 40.60 -25.68 -30.86
N ILE A 679 41.00 -24.63 -30.14
CA ILE A 679 40.24 -23.37 -30.04
C ILE A 679 40.19 -22.65 -31.39
N ASP A 680 41.28 -22.64 -32.16
CA ASP A 680 41.29 -22.05 -33.51
C ASP A 680 40.39 -22.80 -34.49
N LEU A 681 40.29 -24.14 -34.36
CA LEU A 681 39.40 -24.98 -35.15
C LEU A 681 37.93 -24.81 -34.75
N LEU A 682 37.64 -24.82 -33.44
CA LEU A 682 36.27 -24.82 -32.89
C LEU A 682 35.64 -23.42 -32.85
N ARG A 683 36.47 -22.37 -32.85
CA ARG A 683 36.07 -20.95 -32.76
C ARG A 683 34.95 -20.71 -31.74
N PRO A 684 35.18 -21.04 -30.45
CA PRO A 684 34.19 -20.81 -29.40
C PRO A 684 33.94 -19.33 -29.16
N SER A 685 32.77 -18.99 -28.64
CA SER A 685 32.45 -17.62 -28.21
C SER A 685 33.13 -17.25 -26.88
N LEU A 686 33.43 -18.25 -26.05
CA LEU A 686 34.06 -18.09 -24.74
C LEU A 686 34.97 -19.29 -24.44
N THR A 687 36.13 -19.02 -23.84
CA THR A 687 37.02 -20.03 -23.28
C THR A 687 37.13 -19.84 -21.77
N ILE A 688 36.92 -20.91 -21.00
CA ILE A 688 37.10 -20.95 -19.55
C ILE A 688 38.39 -21.72 -19.25
N VAL A 689 39.27 -21.15 -18.42
CA VAL A 689 40.60 -21.73 -18.16
C VAL A 689 40.89 -21.74 -16.66
N ASP A 690 41.31 -22.90 -16.11
CA ASP A 690 41.86 -22.99 -14.75
C ASP A 690 43.26 -22.35 -14.68
N ARG A 691 43.47 -21.46 -13.71
CA ARG A 691 44.77 -20.87 -13.35
C ARG A 691 45.88 -21.90 -13.11
N ASN A 692 45.56 -23.10 -12.64
CA ASN A 692 46.54 -24.14 -12.33
C ASN A 692 47.16 -24.79 -13.58
N ILE A 693 46.71 -24.44 -14.78
CA ILE A 693 47.32 -24.86 -16.04
C ILE A 693 48.62 -24.06 -16.25
N SER A 694 49.73 -24.76 -16.45
CA SER A 694 51.09 -24.18 -16.46
C SER A 694 51.35 -23.13 -17.56
N GLU A 695 50.41 -22.91 -18.49
CA GLU A 695 50.54 -22.03 -19.65
C GLU A 695 49.37 -21.06 -19.88
N VAL A 696 48.51 -20.79 -18.88
CA VAL A 696 47.33 -19.90 -19.04
C VAL A 696 47.65 -18.57 -19.74
N TYR A 697 48.74 -17.92 -19.34
CA TYR A 697 49.15 -16.63 -19.91
C TYR A 697 49.61 -16.72 -21.36
N HIS A 698 50.25 -17.83 -21.73
CA HIS A 698 50.68 -18.08 -23.10
C HIS A 698 49.45 -18.34 -23.99
N ILE A 699 48.47 -19.11 -23.49
CA ILE A 699 47.20 -19.38 -24.18
C ILE A 699 46.42 -18.09 -24.38
N SER A 700 46.21 -17.27 -23.34
CA SER A 700 45.42 -16.04 -23.44
C SER A 700 46.05 -15.03 -24.41
N LYS A 701 47.36 -14.83 -24.32
CA LYS A 701 48.09 -13.90 -25.19
C LYS A 701 48.09 -14.35 -26.65
N THR A 702 48.30 -15.63 -26.91
CA THR A 702 48.31 -16.18 -28.27
C THR A 702 46.93 -16.08 -28.93
N LEU A 703 45.86 -16.42 -28.19
CA LEU A 703 44.49 -16.31 -28.69
C LEU A 703 44.08 -14.86 -29.02
N LYS A 704 44.57 -13.86 -28.27
CA LYS A 704 44.30 -12.45 -28.56
C LYS A 704 45.16 -11.87 -29.69
N GLN A 705 46.28 -12.49 -30.03
CA GLN A 705 47.17 -12.07 -31.13
C GLN A 705 46.76 -12.63 -32.50
N MET A 706 46.08 -13.78 -32.53
CA MET A 706 45.61 -14.40 -33.77
C MET A 706 44.33 -13.72 -34.30
N PRO A 707 44.26 -13.32 -35.58
CA PRO A 707 43.09 -12.66 -36.17
C PRO A 707 41.80 -13.48 -36.08
N SER A 708 41.90 -14.81 -36.11
CA SER A 708 40.77 -15.76 -36.08
C SER A 708 40.16 -15.92 -34.69
N THR A 709 40.91 -15.66 -33.62
CA THR A 709 40.51 -15.92 -32.22
C THR A 709 40.50 -14.68 -31.34
N LYS A 710 40.86 -13.50 -31.88
CA LYS A 710 40.93 -12.24 -31.12
C LYS A 710 39.61 -11.84 -30.45
N SER A 711 38.47 -12.21 -31.04
CA SER A 711 37.13 -11.92 -30.52
C SER A 711 36.67 -12.85 -29.40
N ILE A 712 37.40 -13.95 -29.15
CA ILE A 712 37.02 -14.93 -28.12
C ILE A 712 37.21 -14.31 -26.74
N LYS A 713 36.19 -14.42 -25.89
CA LYS A 713 36.27 -13.99 -24.49
C LYS A 713 36.98 -15.06 -23.65
N ILE A 714 37.72 -14.67 -22.63
CA ILE A 714 38.47 -15.58 -21.76
C ILE A 714 38.08 -15.35 -20.30
N LEU A 715 37.55 -16.39 -19.65
CA LEU A 715 37.17 -16.40 -18.23
C LEU A 715 38.16 -17.27 -17.44
N LEU A 716 38.81 -16.69 -16.44
CA LEU A 716 39.76 -17.39 -15.57
C LEU A 716 39.07 -17.99 -14.35
N VAL A 717 39.36 -19.25 -13.99
CA VAL A 717 38.97 -19.86 -12.71
C VAL A 717 40.19 -19.94 -11.79
N SER A 718 40.08 -19.45 -10.54
CA SER A 718 41.20 -19.36 -9.60
C SER A 718 40.75 -19.54 -8.14
N ASP A 719 41.61 -20.04 -7.26
CA ASP A 719 41.32 -20.16 -5.82
C ASP A 719 41.42 -18.80 -5.08
N GLN A 720 42.33 -17.92 -5.52
CA GLN A 720 42.52 -16.57 -4.98
C GLN A 720 42.98 -15.61 -6.08
N ILE A 721 42.58 -14.34 -6.00
CA ILE A 721 43.09 -13.25 -6.86
C ILE A 721 43.27 -12.00 -6.00
N THR A 722 44.48 -11.45 -5.93
CA THR A 722 44.72 -10.16 -5.28
C THR A 722 44.48 -8.99 -6.24
N SER A 723 44.30 -7.78 -5.71
CA SER A 723 44.08 -6.57 -6.53
C SER A 723 45.26 -6.20 -7.43
N LEU A 724 46.49 -6.58 -7.06
CA LEU A 724 47.68 -6.47 -7.90
C LEU A 724 47.69 -7.50 -9.05
N ASP A 725 47.17 -8.71 -8.81
CA ASP A 725 47.10 -9.76 -9.83
C ASP A 725 46.14 -9.40 -10.98
N TRP A 726 44.99 -8.79 -10.69
CA TRP A 726 43.99 -8.48 -11.71
C TRP A 726 44.49 -7.52 -12.80
N ARG A 727 45.28 -6.50 -12.43
CA ARG A 727 45.83 -5.54 -13.41
C ARG A 727 46.76 -6.22 -14.41
N LEU A 728 47.58 -7.16 -13.93
CA LEU A 728 48.46 -7.97 -14.77
C LEU A 728 47.66 -8.95 -15.64
N LEU A 729 46.65 -9.61 -15.06
CA LEU A 729 45.78 -10.56 -15.76
C LEU A 729 44.99 -9.91 -16.91
N SER A 730 44.42 -8.73 -16.68
CA SER A 730 43.68 -7.98 -17.71
C SER A 730 44.59 -7.54 -18.87
N GLN A 731 45.85 -7.16 -18.59
CA GLN A 731 46.82 -6.81 -19.63
C GLN A 731 47.27 -8.02 -20.48
N GLN A 732 47.13 -9.25 -19.97
CA GLN A 732 47.44 -10.48 -20.69
C GLN A 732 46.25 -11.05 -21.50
N GLY A 733 45.16 -10.30 -21.61
CA GLY A 733 44.01 -10.65 -22.45
C GLY A 733 42.94 -11.51 -21.78
N ILE A 734 42.90 -11.55 -20.44
CA ILE A 734 41.83 -12.20 -19.67
C ILE A 734 40.69 -11.18 -19.46
N ASP A 735 39.47 -11.57 -19.81
CA ASP A 735 38.31 -10.66 -19.86
C ASP A 735 37.53 -10.63 -18.53
N ASP A 736 37.49 -11.73 -17.77
CA ASP A 736 36.90 -11.78 -16.42
C ASP A 736 37.48 -12.96 -15.62
N TYR A 737 37.11 -13.09 -14.33
CA TYR A 737 37.51 -14.19 -13.48
C TYR A 737 36.38 -14.72 -12.57
N LEU A 738 36.58 -15.93 -12.07
CA LEU A 738 35.73 -16.62 -11.11
C LEU A 738 36.58 -17.22 -9.98
N ILE A 739 36.15 -17.03 -8.73
CA ILE A 739 36.82 -17.54 -7.54
C ILE A 739 36.18 -18.88 -7.12
N ARG A 740 37.00 -19.88 -6.77
CA ARG A 740 36.54 -21.15 -6.18
C ARG A 740 36.13 -20.94 -4.70
N PRO A 741 35.06 -21.57 -4.19
CA PRO A 741 34.21 -22.57 -4.85
C PRO A 741 33.26 -21.97 -5.90
N ILE A 742 33.10 -22.68 -7.03
CA ILE A 742 32.29 -22.24 -8.18
C ILE A 742 30.81 -22.21 -7.79
N GLN A 743 30.23 -21.01 -7.75
CA GLN A 743 28.80 -20.84 -7.51
C GLN A 743 28.03 -20.85 -8.84
N PRO A 744 27.04 -21.73 -9.04
CA PRO A 744 26.33 -21.88 -10.32
C PRO A 744 25.73 -20.59 -10.87
N HIS A 745 25.09 -19.80 -9.99
CA HIS A 745 24.46 -18.53 -10.38
C HIS A 745 25.49 -17.48 -10.81
N LEU A 746 26.69 -17.50 -10.20
CA LEU A 746 27.77 -16.55 -10.52
C LEU A 746 28.46 -16.93 -11.82
N LEU A 747 28.71 -18.22 -12.06
CA LEU A 747 29.24 -18.74 -13.32
C LEU A 747 28.33 -18.32 -14.49
N LEU A 748 27.03 -18.64 -14.41
CA LEU A 748 26.08 -18.29 -15.49
C LEU A 748 25.95 -16.79 -15.69
N LYS A 749 25.93 -16.00 -14.62
CA LYS A 749 25.89 -14.53 -14.70
C LYS A 749 27.12 -13.97 -15.44
N ARG A 750 28.31 -14.48 -15.11
CA ARG A 750 29.59 -14.04 -15.72
C ARG A 750 29.67 -14.45 -17.20
N VAL A 751 29.32 -15.70 -17.51
CA VAL A 751 29.25 -16.20 -18.89
C VAL A 751 28.26 -15.38 -19.73
N ASN A 752 27.04 -15.14 -19.23
CA ASN A 752 26.06 -14.33 -19.94
C ASN A 752 26.52 -12.88 -20.12
N THR A 753 27.18 -12.29 -19.13
CA THR A 753 27.69 -10.91 -19.22
C THR A 753 28.77 -10.79 -20.31
N LEU A 754 29.70 -11.75 -20.37
CA LEU A 754 30.76 -11.78 -21.38
C LEU A 754 30.22 -12.02 -22.80
N LEU A 755 29.16 -12.82 -22.94
CA LEU A 755 28.57 -13.16 -24.24
C LEU A 755 27.55 -12.12 -24.75
N VAL A 756 26.90 -11.37 -23.85
CA VAL A 756 25.88 -10.35 -24.22
C VAL A 756 26.48 -8.93 -24.32
N GLY A 757 27.61 -8.67 -23.65
CA GLY A 757 28.22 -7.35 -23.51
C GLY A 757 28.73 -6.65 -24.78
N ASP A 758 28.74 -7.32 -25.95
CA ASP A 758 29.19 -6.73 -27.22
C ASP A 758 28.07 -6.05 -28.03
N ARG A 759 26.84 -5.91 -27.50
CA ARG A 759 25.71 -5.28 -28.23
C ARG A 759 25.41 -3.82 -27.87
N SER A 760 26.10 -3.21 -26.91
CA SER A 760 25.77 -1.86 -26.40
C SER A 760 26.75 -0.75 -26.74
N SER A 761 27.70 -0.96 -27.66
CA SER A 761 28.69 0.07 -28.05
C SER A 761 28.56 0.61 -29.48
N ASP A 762 27.52 0.24 -30.24
CA ASP A 762 27.41 0.62 -31.66
C ASP A 762 26.18 1.50 -32.03
N ASN A 763 25.47 2.06 -31.05
CA ASN A 763 24.26 2.87 -31.30
C ASN A 763 24.34 4.33 -30.83
N SER A 764 25.54 4.91 -30.72
CA SER A 764 25.71 6.35 -30.43
C SER A 764 26.45 7.11 -31.53
N LYS A 765 26.19 6.77 -32.79
CA LYS A 765 26.44 7.62 -33.96
C LYS A 765 25.42 7.25 -35.05
N ILE A 766 24.32 7.99 -35.11
CA ILE A 766 23.61 8.45 -36.31
C ILE A 766 22.55 9.43 -35.78
N ASP A 767 22.78 10.71 -36.12
CA ASP A 767 21.94 11.91 -36.09
C ASP A 767 21.20 12.33 -34.81
#